data_AF-A0A2K9CD20-F1
#
_entry.id   AF-A0A2K9CD20-F1
#
_cell.length_a   1.000
_cell.length_b   1.000
_cell.length_c   1.000
_cell.angle_alpha   90.00
_cell.angle_beta   90.00
_cell.angle_gamma   90.00
#
_symmetry.space_group_name_H-M   'P 1'
#
loop_
_entity.id
_entity.type
_entity.pdbx_description
1 polymer ?
#
loop_
_entity_poly.entity_id
_entity_poly.type
_entity_poly.pdbx_seq_one_letter_code
_entity_poly.pdbx_strand_id
1 'polypeptide(L)'
;MMVRSLAKSVLVLQPGYSLRALNNKFKLVLAMARQWPELSAFMQRTSSVLGKQRMARLGVDCIGVVQWPYISKSWKAPLRLSVLASHYEVVSRYLPTLLLLGRDESLQLCDLSAFSPGCSLVLDRPIWFKREGELVLNLFQGDLRVASLAFTLCHMDSQLNLVIGAVQGIHKGIDSERSLAIYRDLTKDFEGMRPRSFLIEALKSLARTIGVTRIYAVADAYRHHRHAYFGADKGEDLAANYDVIWLEHGAVASAHQDFYSLPVAAARRSADDIAAKKRAMYRRRHALLDQVFASIEAAIPGGVGQRQLHSHRQRLGSALRLPEDEPAIGSRTFSTKVAKLIRLLTTEPRADQRLRAYLRKAGVYPTLRKIVRELLKQGPRLLWKSPAATRTKVPLAAPAVAASELFPRDVLLLSEFSADQQPKSRPAQLQRMFQDLGHHCVSLDWRDAGACQIALQTCSVVIFHQLPAVAELAPLFAEAKRLQVNCWWDSDELIFDPVAYGQRDDVVGHSEDTINRLLAAVNQHRQALLACDQALAASPPLATAMREAGASQVCLVETAEQLGQVFAAPPSKSVRRLLSANIFFAPRSFGGATVIAEQMSRLTGATGRWQQFVFTAIPDTDVPRYSLYRYEAQGAAVLGMGLSEQISDRDMFENHSTVPIFEAVLKSVAPDLVHLHSIQGLGAQLADCCARAGIPFVVTLHDAWWICGRQFMINDQGRYCGQTSIDLAVCATCVDDAALNEHRQKLLADTLKQANLLLAPSRFCKDLYAANGFDPEHIQVNRNGIMAPAPGYQKQPGQTIRFGFVGGDSTVKGIDVIIRAFSGLDRSDYELKVVDNLLNMGFRSFNRHSIKIPGTVSIIPGYTQATMDAFFSGIDVLLFPTQCKETFGLAVREALVRDVWVISTHSGGTVEDIIEGVNGTIIPLSGDETYLRQAIVAILDDQPRFARHRNPFKDNIIVFSDQASELLGFYDEVLSEADAAAREPSALGSCQ
;
A
#
# COMPACT_ATOMS: atom_id res chain seq x y z
N MET A 1 -15.00 -1.91 -24.57
CA MET A 1 -13.81 -2.69 -24.12
C MET A 1 -12.82 -2.92 -25.28
N MET A 2 -13.30 -3.30 -26.47
CA MET A 2 -12.49 -3.57 -27.68
C MET A 2 -11.60 -2.40 -28.13
N VAL A 3 -12.15 -1.18 -28.24
CA VAL A 3 -11.42 0.02 -28.70
C VAL A 3 -10.28 0.42 -27.75
N ARG A 4 -10.48 0.32 -26.42
CA ARG A 4 -9.44 0.59 -25.41
C ARG A 4 -8.28 -0.41 -25.47
N SER A 5 -8.57 -1.69 -25.73
CA SER A 5 -7.53 -2.74 -25.90
C SER A 5 -6.70 -2.51 -27.16
N LEU A 6 -7.34 -2.14 -28.27
CA LEU A 6 -6.68 -1.82 -29.53
C LEU A 6 -5.83 -0.54 -29.44
N ALA A 7 -6.30 0.48 -28.73
CA ALA A 7 -5.49 1.68 -28.48
C ALA A 7 -4.24 1.37 -27.63
N LYS A 8 -4.39 0.51 -26.60
CA LYS A 8 -3.28 0.02 -25.78
C LYS A 8 -2.28 -0.82 -26.59
N SER A 9 -2.75 -1.64 -27.54
CA SER A 9 -1.88 -2.47 -28.37
C SER A 9 -0.94 -1.65 -29.25
N VAL A 10 -1.40 -0.54 -29.83
CA VAL A 10 -0.55 0.34 -30.65
C VAL A 10 0.64 0.89 -29.84
N LEU A 11 0.41 1.27 -28.58
CA LEU A 11 1.44 1.83 -27.70
C LEU A 11 2.41 0.75 -27.18
N VAL A 12 1.93 -0.47 -26.93
CA VAL A 12 2.73 -1.61 -26.48
C VAL A 12 3.58 -2.20 -27.60
N LEU A 13 3.02 -2.35 -28.80
CA LEU A 13 3.67 -3.03 -29.94
C LEU A 13 4.75 -2.20 -30.62
N GLN A 14 4.64 -0.88 -30.57
CA GLN A 14 5.62 0.06 -31.12
C GLN A 14 5.98 1.10 -30.03
N PRO A 15 6.82 0.73 -29.04
CA PRO A 15 7.16 1.63 -27.94
C PRO A 15 8.05 2.81 -28.39
N GLY A 16 7.98 3.92 -27.65
CA GLY A 16 8.79 5.12 -27.89
C GLY A 16 8.10 6.24 -28.68
N TYR A 17 8.78 7.38 -28.77
CA TYR A 17 8.26 8.63 -29.35
C TYR A 17 9.18 9.22 -30.44
N SER A 18 10.14 8.46 -30.95
CA SER A 18 10.95 8.89 -32.09
C SER A 18 10.09 9.01 -33.35
N LEU A 19 10.52 9.81 -34.35
CA LEU A 19 9.82 9.94 -35.64
C LEU A 19 9.62 8.57 -36.31
N ARG A 20 10.60 7.67 -36.17
CA ARG A 20 10.50 6.27 -36.64
C ARG A 20 9.43 5.48 -35.88
N ALA A 21 9.35 5.63 -34.55
CA ALA A 21 8.33 4.96 -33.73
C ALA A 21 6.91 5.49 -34.05
N LEU A 22 6.76 6.80 -34.26
CA LEU A 22 5.49 7.42 -34.66
C LEU A 22 5.02 6.94 -36.05
N ASN A 23 5.93 6.85 -37.03
CA ASN A 23 5.62 6.30 -38.35
C ASN A 23 5.19 4.82 -38.26
N ASN A 24 5.86 4.02 -37.43
CA ASN A 24 5.49 2.61 -37.24
C ASN A 24 4.11 2.45 -36.56
N LYS A 25 3.77 3.32 -35.60
CA LYS A 25 2.43 3.40 -34.99
C LYS A 25 1.36 3.73 -36.04
N PHE A 26 1.61 4.73 -36.88
CA PHE A 26 0.70 5.09 -37.97
C PHE A 26 0.48 3.93 -38.94
N LYS A 27 1.56 3.25 -39.37
CA LYS A 27 1.46 2.06 -40.23
C LYS A 27 0.65 0.93 -39.60
N LEU A 28 0.80 0.70 -38.30
CA LEU A 28 0.04 -0.31 -37.56
C LEU A 28 -1.45 0.05 -37.52
N VAL A 29 -1.79 1.31 -37.20
CA VAL A 29 -3.19 1.79 -37.19
C VAL A 29 -3.83 1.64 -38.57
N LEU A 30 -3.12 2.01 -39.64
CA LEU A 30 -3.61 1.85 -41.01
C LEU A 30 -3.82 0.37 -41.39
N ALA A 31 -2.91 -0.51 -40.97
CA ALA A 31 -3.07 -1.96 -41.19
C ALA A 31 -4.26 -2.52 -40.42
N MET A 32 -4.48 -2.08 -39.18
CA MET A 32 -5.65 -2.45 -38.36
C MET A 32 -6.96 -1.98 -38.99
N ALA A 33 -7.00 -0.77 -39.54
CA ALA A 33 -8.17 -0.27 -40.26
C ALA A 33 -8.46 -1.06 -41.54
N ARG A 34 -7.42 -1.38 -42.32
CA ARG A 34 -7.55 -2.16 -43.56
C ARG A 34 -7.99 -3.61 -43.35
N GLN A 35 -7.67 -4.19 -42.19
CA GLN A 35 -7.99 -5.58 -41.83
C GLN A 35 -9.05 -5.64 -40.72
N TRP A 36 -9.87 -4.59 -40.62
CA TRP A 36 -10.85 -4.45 -39.53
C TRP A 36 -11.85 -5.61 -39.45
N PRO A 37 -12.43 -6.12 -40.56
CA PRO A 37 -13.36 -7.24 -40.51
C PRO A 37 -12.73 -8.49 -39.87
N GLU A 38 -11.53 -8.86 -40.31
CA GLU A 38 -10.81 -10.04 -39.82
C GLU A 38 -10.30 -9.86 -38.39
N LEU A 39 -9.82 -8.66 -38.07
CA LEU A 39 -9.39 -8.31 -36.71
C LEU A 39 -10.55 -8.33 -35.73
N SER A 40 -11.72 -7.82 -36.14
CA SER A 40 -12.94 -7.87 -35.35
C SER A 40 -13.37 -9.31 -35.08
N ALA A 41 -13.39 -10.16 -36.12
CA ALA A 41 -13.72 -11.58 -36.01
C ALA A 41 -12.75 -12.33 -35.09
N PHE A 42 -11.43 -12.08 -35.21
CA PHE A 42 -10.42 -12.62 -34.31
C PHE A 42 -10.69 -12.25 -32.85
N MET A 43 -10.91 -10.97 -32.57
CA MET A 43 -11.17 -10.47 -31.22
C MET A 43 -12.46 -11.06 -30.64
N GLN A 44 -13.50 -11.23 -31.45
CA GLN A 44 -14.75 -11.85 -31.00
C GLN A 44 -14.55 -13.32 -30.62
N ARG A 45 -13.97 -14.13 -31.52
CA ARG A 45 -13.68 -15.56 -31.31
C ARG A 45 -12.79 -15.81 -30.10
N THR A 46 -11.74 -15.01 -29.94
CA THR A 46 -10.83 -15.15 -28.80
C THR A 46 -11.48 -14.70 -27.49
N SER A 47 -12.27 -13.62 -27.51
CA SER A 47 -12.95 -13.13 -26.29
C SER A 47 -14.02 -14.08 -25.78
N SER A 48 -14.74 -14.78 -26.68
CA SER A 48 -15.80 -15.72 -26.29
C SER A 48 -15.25 -16.95 -25.58
N VAL A 49 -14.07 -17.44 -25.98
CA VAL A 49 -13.47 -18.64 -25.38
C VAL A 49 -12.66 -18.33 -24.12
N LEU A 50 -11.96 -17.20 -24.10
CA LEU A 50 -10.99 -16.90 -23.04
C LEU A 50 -11.61 -16.18 -21.83
N GLY A 51 -12.72 -15.46 -22.04
CA GLY A 51 -13.29 -14.58 -21.02
C GLY A 51 -12.37 -13.40 -20.67
N LYS A 52 -12.85 -12.51 -19.80
CA LYS A 52 -12.16 -11.22 -19.51
C LYS A 52 -10.80 -11.40 -18.83
N GLN A 53 -10.68 -12.34 -17.88
CA GLN A 53 -9.45 -12.53 -17.08
C GLN A 53 -8.30 -13.14 -17.91
N ARG A 54 -8.54 -14.21 -18.67
CA ARG A 54 -7.49 -14.85 -19.48
C ARG A 54 -7.08 -13.96 -20.65
N MET A 55 -8.02 -13.22 -21.24
CA MET A 55 -7.72 -12.20 -22.25
C MET A 55 -6.80 -11.10 -21.71
N ALA A 56 -6.99 -10.67 -20.46
CA ALA A 56 -6.11 -9.67 -19.84
C ALA A 56 -4.68 -10.20 -19.59
N ARG A 57 -4.55 -11.47 -19.17
CA ARG A 57 -3.24 -12.13 -18.98
C ARG A 57 -2.50 -12.39 -20.30
N LEU A 58 -3.23 -12.70 -21.38
CA LEU A 58 -2.66 -12.92 -22.71
C LEU A 58 -1.94 -11.70 -23.30
N GLY A 59 -2.24 -10.50 -22.79
CA GLY A 59 -1.68 -9.26 -23.30
C GLY A 59 -2.27 -8.85 -24.65
N VAL A 60 -1.62 -7.89 -25.31
CA VAL A 60 -2.07 -7.29 -26.57
C VAL A 60 -1.15 -7.60 -27.76
N ASP A 61 -0.16 -8.47 -27.52
CA ASP A 61 0.94 -8.78 -28.43
C ASP A 61 0.45 -9.51 -29.69
N CYS A 62 -0.60 -10.33 -29.52
CA CYS A 62 -1.24 -11.12 -30.57
C CYS A 62 -1.81 -10.24 -31.70
N ILE A 63 -2.14 -8.97 -31.42
CA ILE A 63 -2.62 -8.01 -32.43
C ILE A 63 -1.52 -7.64 -33.43
N GLY A 64 -0.24 -7.79 -33.06
CA GLY A 64 0.88 -7.42 -33.92
C GLY A 64 0.97 -8.25 -35.20
N VAL A 65 0.34 -9.44 -35.27
CA VAL A 65 0.29 -10.27 -36.48
C VAL A 65 -0.47 -9.62 -37.64
N VAL A 66 -1.23 -8.55 -37.38
CA VAL A 66 -1.80 -7.68 -38.43
C VAL A 66 -0.69 -7.02 -39.25
N GLN A 67 0.43 -6.67 -38.61
CA GLN A 67 1.52 -5.90 -39.21
C GLN A 67 2.73 -6.77 -39.58
N TRP A 68 3.16 -7.69 -38.72
CA TRP A 68 4.38 -8.49 -38.93
C TRP A 68 4.08 -9.93 -39.38
N PRO A 69 4.96 -10.56 -40.18
CA PRO A 69 4.78 -11.97 -40.59
C PRO A 69 4.78 -12.91 -39.37
N TYR A 70 4.09 -14.04 -39.49
CA TYR A 70 3.91 -15.03 -38.43
C TYR A 70 3.99 -16.43 -39.03
N ILE A 71 4.91 -17.26 -38.50
CA ILE A 71 5.30 -18.60 -38.97
C ILE A 71 5.85 -18.57 -40.41
N SER A 72 4.99 -18.39 -41.40
CA SER A 72 5.33 -18.31 -42.82
C SER A 72 5.36 -16.86 -43.30
N LYS A 73 6.32 -16.54 -44.18
CA LYS A 73 6.39 -15.25 -44.87
C LYS A 73 5.25 -15.06 -45.88
N SER A 74 4.64 -16.15 -46.36
CA SER A 74 3.57 -16.10 -47.36
C SER A 74 2.19 -15.84 -46.74
N TRP A 75 2.05 -15.97 -45.43
CA TRP A 75 0.76 -15.81 -44.74
C TRP A 75 0.30 -14.36 -44.68
N LYS A 76 -0.86 -14.09 -45.30
CA LYS A 76 -1.53 -12.78 -45.25
C LYS A 76 -2.22 -12.56 -43.89
N ALA A 77 -2.60 -11.32 -43.60
CA ALA A 77 -3.20 -10.96 -42.29
C ALA A 77 -4.46 -11.77 -41.93
N PRO A 78 -5.41 -12.03 -42.86
CA PRO A 78 -6.60 -12.81 -42.56
C PRO A 78 -6.28 -14.22 -42.04
N LEU A 79 -5.35 -14.92 -42.70
CA LEU A 79 -4.95 -16.27 -42.32
C LEU A 79 -4.24 -16.28 -40.96
N ARG A 80 -3.32 -15.33 -40.73
CA ARG A 80 -2.61 -15.18 -39.45
C ARG A 80 -3.57 -15.00 -38.27
N LEU A 81 -4.55 -14.10 -38.43
CA LEU A 81 -5.57 -13.85 -37.43
C LEU A 81 -6.46 -15.08 -37.19
N SER A 82 -6.90 -15.77 -38.24
CA SER A 82 -7.75 -16.96 -38.10
C SER A 82 -7.03 -18.12 -37.40
N VAL A 83 -5.76 -18.39 -37.77
CA VAL A 83 -4.92 -19.42 -37.15
C VAL A 83 -4.74 -19.12 -35.65
N LEU A 84 -4.48 -17.85 -35.30
CA LEU A 84 -4.27 -17.45 -33.92
C LEU A 84 -5.55 -17.52 -33.07
N ALA A 85 -6.71 -17.18 -33.63
CA ALA A 85 -8.00 -17.41 -32.96
C ALA A 85 -8.21 -18.91 -32.70
N SER A 86 -7.98 -19.75 -33.72
CA SER A 86 -8.12 -21.19 -33.59
C SER A 86 -7.18 -21.80 -32.56
N HIS A 87 -5.98 -21.23 -32.42
CA HIS A 87 -5.05 -21.63 -31.38
C HIS A 87 -5.62 -21.48 -29.98
N TYR A 88 -6.12 -20.30 -29.64
CA TYR A 88 -6.68 -20.07 -28.32
C TYR A 88 -7.95 -20.86 -28.06
N GLU A 89 -8.75 -21.15 -29.10
CA GLU A 89 -9.88 -22.07 -29.03
C GLU A 89 -9.43 -23.49 -28.61
N VAL A 90 -8.38 -24.01 -29.24
CA VAL A 90 -7.84 -25.34 -28.93
C VAL A 90 -7.18 -25.37 -27.55
N VAL A 91 -6.29 -24.43 -27.26
CA VAL A 91 -5.55 -24.40 -25.99
C VAL A 91 -6.52 -24.24 -24.82
N SER A 92 -7.58 -23.43 -24.94
CA SER A 92 -8.58 -23.32 -23.87
C SER A 92 -9.33 -24.63 -23.59
N ARG A 93 -9.42 -25.52 -24.58
CA ARG A 93 -10.10 -26.81 -24.43
C ARG A 93 -9.20 -27.89 -23.85
N TYR A 94 -7.96 -27.97 -24.32
CA TYR A 94 -7.06 -29.11 -24.01
C TYR A 94 -5.93 -28.75 -23.03
N LEU A 95 -5.54 -27.48 -22.94
CA LEU A 95 -4.41 -26.99 -22.15
C LEU A 95 -4.74 -25.65 -21.44
N PRO A 96 -5.85 -25.57 -20.68
CA PRO A 96 -6.33 -24.30 -20.14
C PRO A 96 -5.34 -23.64 -19.16
N THR A 97 -4.48 -24.43 -18.50
CA THR A 97 -3.40 -23.96 -17.62
C THR A 97 -2.41 -23.05 -18.33
N LEU A 98 -2.12 -23.29 -19.62
CA LEU A 98 -1.20 -22.46 -20.42
C LEU A 98 -1.75 -21.06 -20.72
N LEU A 99 -3.07 -20.86 -20.63
CA LEU A 99 -3.69 -19.54 -20.81
C LEU A 99 -3.61 -18.68 -19.55
N LEU A 100 -3.27 -19.29 -18.42
CA LEU A 100 -3.00 -18.58 -17.18
C LEU A 100 -1.54 -18.14 -17.12
N LEU A 101 -0.66 -18.71 -17.94
CA LEU A 101 0.77 -18.35 -17.98
C LEU A 101 1.00 -17.01 -18.67
N GLY A 102 1.66 -16.10 -17.96
CA GLY A 102 2.25 -14.88 -18.52
C GLY A 102 3.45 -15.19 -19.45
N ARG A 103 4.00 -14.16 -20.11
CA ARG A 103 5.17 -14.29 -21.01
C ARG A 103 6.46 -14.72 -20.29
N ASP A 104 6.50 -14.56 -18.97
CA ASP A 104 7.64 -14.89 -18.09
C ASP A 104 7.38 -16.13 -17.22
N GLU A 105 6.23 -16.77 -17.37
CA GLU A 105 5.86 -17.99 -16.63
C GLU A 105 6.00 -19.21 -17.56
N SER A 106 6.31 -20.37 -16.99
CA SER A 106 6.53 -21.60 -17.73
C SER A 106 5.87 -22.80 -17.05
N LEU A 107 5.56 -23.84 -17.83
CA LEU A 107 5.06 -25.11 -17.34
C LEU A 107 6.12 -26.18 -17.55
N GLN A 108 6.72 -26.69 -16.48
CA GLN A 108 7.61 -27.85 -16.59
C GLN A 108 6.79 -29.10 -16.92
N LEU A 109 7.07 -29.73 -18.06
CA LEU A 109 6.41 -30.96 -18.51
C LEU A 109 7.10 -32.21 -18.00
N CYS A 110 8.43 -32.18 -17.86
CA CYS A 110 9.21 -33.33 -17.39
C CYS A 110 10.54 -32.85 -16.79
N ASP A 111 10.87 -33.34 -15.59
CA ASP A 111 12.23 -33.25 -15.05
C ASP A 111 13.09 -34.36 -15.65
N LEU A 112 14.21 -33.99 -16.27
CA LEU A 112 15.15 -34.91 -16.92
C LEU A 112 16.45 -35.03 -16.13
N SER A 113 16.50 -34.51 -14.90
CA SER A 113 17.69 -34.52 -14.04
C SER A 113 18.24 -35.91 -13.75
N ALA A 114 17.39 -36.94 -13.80
CA ALA A 114 17.78 -38.34 -13.68
C ALA A 114 18.64 -38.85 -14.86
N PHE A 115 18.53 -38.22 -16.03
CA PHE A 115 19.30 -38.57 -17.23
C PHE A 115 20.50 -37.64 -17.43
N SER A 116 20.28 -36.33 -17.26
CA SER A 116 21.32 -35.32 -17.33
C SER A 116 21.07 -34.29 -16.24
N PRO A 117 21.99 -34.07 -15.29
CA PRO A 117 21.78 -33.20 -14.14
C PRO A 117 21.30 -31.80 -14.53
N GLY A 118 20.24 -31.34 -13.86
CA GLY A 118 19.64 -30.02 -14.08
C GLY A 118 18.93 -29.88 -15.41
N CYS A 119 18.70 -30.97 -16.15
CA CYS A 119 18.00 -30.92 -17.42
C CYS A 119 16.48 -30.97 -17.23
N SER A 120 15.73 -30.13 -17.93
CA SER A 120 14.27 -30.10 -17.84
C SER A 120 13.62 -29.81 -19.18
N LEU A 121 12.43 -30.37 -19.37
CA LEU A 121 11.54 -30.11 -20.50
C LEU A 121 10.43 -29.17 -20.07
N VAL A 122 10.35 -28.00 -20.70
CA VAL A 122 9.49 -26.90 -20.29
C VAL A 122 8.63 -26.45 -21.47
N LEU A 123 7.37 -26.11 -21.21
CA LEU A 123 6.43 -25.54 -22.16
C LEU A 123 6.04 -24.12 -21.71
N ASP A 124 6.32 -23.12 -22.53
CA ASP A 124 6.12 -21.71 -22.16
C ASP A 124 5.74 -20.85 -23.39
N ARG A 125 5.72 -19.53 -23.19
CA ARG A 125 5.27 -18.55 -24.19
C ARG A 125 6.20 -17.34 -24.35
N PRO A 126 7.52 -17.53 -24.44
CA PRO A 126 8.47 -16.44 -24.35
C PRO A 126 8.30 -15.42 -25.48
N ILE A 127 8.49 -14.15 -25.13
CA ILE A 127 8.29 -13.03 -26.06
C ILE A 127 9.18 -13.08 -27.30
N TRP A 128 10.34 -13.73 -27.22
CA TRP A 128 11.31 -13.84 -28.32
C TRP A 128 10.92 -14.87 -29.40
N PHE A 129 9.89 -15.69 -29.19
CA PHE A 129 9.33 -16.62 -30.20
C PHE A 129 7.94 -16.23 -30.70
N LYS A 130 7.45 -15.02 -30.36
CA LYS A 130 6.09 -14.56 -30.65
C LYS A 130 5.73 -14.50 -32.15
N ARG A 131 6.68 -14.67 -33.07
CA ARG A 131 6.45 -14.71 -34.52
C ARG A 131 6.60 -16.11 -35.12
N GLU A 132 7.08 -17.05 -34.32
CA GLU A 132 7.41 -18.42 -34.68
C GLU A 132 6.40 -19.42 -34.11
N GLY A 133 5.71 -19.06 -33.04
CA GLY A 133 4.64 -19.85 -32.45
C GLY A 133 4.07 -19.20 -31.19
N GLU A 134 2.90 -19.66 -30.75
CA GLU A 134 2.32 -19.21 -29.49
C GLU A 134 2.78 -20.02 -28.27
N LEU A 135 3.18 -21.27 -28.49
CA LEU A 135 3.74 -22.17 -27.48
C LEU A 135 5.16 -22.57 -27.88
N VAL A 136 6.04 -22.72 -26.90
CA VAL A 136 7.42 -23.12 -27.12
C VAL A 136 7.79 -24.26 -26.18
N LEU A 137 8.27 -25.35 -26.76
CA LEU A 137 8.85 -26.46 -26.03
C LEU A 137 10.36 -26.23 -25.91
N ASN A 138 10.85 -26.05 -24.69
CA ASN A 138 12.25 -25.77 -24.38
C ASN A 138 12.90 -26.94 -23.65
N LEU A 139 14.14 -27.21 -24.02
CA LEU A 139 15.04 -28.04 -23.24
C LEU A 139 16.04 -27.12 -22.52
N PHE A 140 15.99 -27.14 -21.19
CA PHE A 140 16.91 -26.40 -20.34
C PHE A 140 17.94 -27.33 -19.70
N GLN A 141 19.12 -26.79 -19.37
CA GLN A 141 20.11 -27.39 -18.49
C GLN A 141 20.54 -26.30 -17.48
N GLY A 142 20.00 -26.36 -16.27
CA GLY A 142 19.95 -25.20 -15.37
C GLY A 142 19.25 -24.03 -16.06
N ASP A 143 19.83 -22.84 -16.02
CA ASP A 143 19.28 -21.65 -16.70
C ASP A 143 19.59 -21.60 -18.21
N LEU A 144 20.39 -22.54 -18.72
CA LEU A 144 20.79 -22.54 -20.11
C LEU A 144 19.74 -23.20 -21.00
N ARG A 145 19.20 -22.41 -21.93
CA ARG A 145 18.32 -22.90 -23.00
C ARG A 145 19.13 -23.63 -24.09
N VAL A 146 19.09 -24.95 -24.09
CA VAL A 146 19.86 -25.82 -24.99
C VAL A 146 19.21 -25.93 -26.38
N ALA A 147 17.89 -26.10 -26.40
CA ALA A 147 17.11 -26.20 -27.63
C ALA A 147 15.68 -25.72 -27.40
N SER A 148 15.06 -25.20 -28.46
CA SER A 148 13.68 -24.70 -28.42
C SER A 148 12.95 -25.09 -29.69
N LEU A 149 11.66 -25.39 -29.56
CA LEU A 149 10.77 -25.67 -30.67
C LEU A 149 9.47 -24.87 -30.47
N ALA A 150 9.24 -23.89 -31.34
CA ALA A 150 8.05 -23.02 -31.30
C ALA A 150 6.97 -23.54 -32.24
N PHE A 151 5.73 -23.65 -31.74
CA PHE A 151 4.61 -24.21 -32.47
C PHE A 151 3.27 -23.56 -32.11
N THR A 152 2.26 -23.84 -32.93
CA THR A 152 0.89 -23.34 -32.81
C THR A 152 -0.09 -24.44 -33.17
N LEU A 153 -1.04 -24.72 -32.28
CA LEU A 153 -2.19 -25.58 -32.57
C LEU A 153 -3.24 -24.79 -33.33
N CYS A 154 -3.87 -25.35 -34.36
CA CYS A 154 -4.99 -24.69 -35.05
C CYS A 154 -5.81 -25.70 -35.86
N HIS A 155 -7.08 -25.37 -36.12
CA HIS A 155 -7.88 -26.10 -37.08
C HIS A 155 -7.58 -25.60 -38.49
N MET A 156 -7.14 -26.50 -39.37
CA MET A 156 -6.96 -26.27 -40.81
C MET A 156 -7.58 -27.46 -41.54
N ASP A 157 -8.29 -27.19 -42.64
CA ASP A 157 -9.04 -28.20 -43.40
C ASP A 157 -9.99 -29.04 -42.51
N SER A 158 -10.60 -28.41 -41.50
CA SER A 158 -11.50 -29.03 -40.51
C SER A 158 -10.88 -30.12 -39.63
N GLN A 159 -9.55 -30.20 -39.58
CA GLN A 159 -8.81 -31.11 -38.70
C GLN A 159 -7.96 -30.32 -37.71
N LEU A 160 -7.64 -30.91 -36.56
CA LEU A 160 -6.73 -30.30 -35.59
C LEU A 160 -5.29 -30.53 -36.04
N ASN A 161 -4.55 -29.46 -36.29
CA ASN A 161 -3.18 -29.51 -36.77
C ASN A 161 -2.23 -28.77 -35.81
N LEU A 162 -0.96 -29.16 -35.85
CA LEU A 162 0.13 -28.49 -35.14
C LEU A 162 1.12 -27.91 -36.16
N VAL A 163 1.37 -26.62 -36.11
CA VAL A 163 2.25 -25.90 -37.04
C VAL A 163 3.51 -25.43 -36.31
N ILE A 164 4.69 -25.89 -36.74
CA ILE A 164 6.01 -25.56 -36.20
C ILE A 164 6.59 -24.41 -37.02
N GLY A 165 6.87 -23.28 -36.35
CA GLY A 165 7.50 -22.12 -37.00
C GLY A 165 8.98 -21.93 -36.66
N ALA A 166 9.50 -22.61 -35.64
CA ALA A 166 10.94 -22.64 -35.39
C ALA A 166 11.44 -23.88 -34.65
N VAL A 167 12.66 -24.29 -35.00
CA VAL A 167 13.54 -25.12 -34.17
C VAL A 167 14.88 -24.40 -34.03
N GLN A 168 15.33 -24.18 -32.80
CA GLN A 168 16.55 -23.44 -32.51
C GLN A 168 17.41 -24.17 -31.48
N GLY A 169 18.72 -23.93 -31.55
CA GLY A 169 19.68 -24.40 -30.56
C GLY A 169 20.07 -23.32 -29.54
N ILE A 170 21.23 -23.51 -28.92
CA ILE A 170 21.88 -22.56 -28.02
C ILE A 170 22.04 -21.21 -28.73
N HIS A 171 21.78 -20.12 -28.01
CA HIS A 171 21.86 -18.76 -28.53
C HIS A 171 23.31 -18.34 -28.87
N LYS A 172 23.49 -17.39 -29.81
CA LYS A 172 24.80 -16.94 -30.33
C LYS A 172 25.76 -16.31 -29.29
N GLY A 173 25.36 -16.17 -28.03
CA GLY A 173 26.17 -15.56 -26.96
C GLY A 173 27.08 -16.53 -26.19
N ILE A 174 27.09 -17.82 -26.55
CA ILE A 174 27.94 -18.85 -25.94
C ILE A 174 28.95 -19.32 -26.98
N ASP A 175 30.19 -19.53 -26.55
CA ASP A 175 31.26 -19.98 -27.44
C ASP A 175 30.94 -21.35 -28.07
N SER A 176 31.45 -21.55 -29.29
CA SER A 176 31.15 -22.73 -30.10
C SER A 176 31.65 -24.03 -29.46
N GLU A 177 32.79 -23.99 -28.76
CA GLU A 177 33.37 -25.19 -28.11
C GLU A 177 32.50 -25.66 -26.95
N ARG A 178 32.07 -24.75 -26.08
CA ARG A 178 31.14 -25.04 -24.98
C ARG A 178 29.80 -25.53 -25.50
N SER A 179 29.28 -24.92 -26.56
CA SER A 179 28.03 -25.36 -27.19
C SER A 179 28.13 -26.79 -27.76
N LEU A 180 29.26 -27.13 -28.40
CA LEU A 180 29.52 -28.48 -28.91
C LEU A 180 29.70 -29.50 -27.78
N ALA A 181 30.36 -29.12 -26.68
CA ALA A 181 30.51 -29.98 -25.51
C ALA A 181 29.14 -30.33 -24.91
N ILE A 182 28.29 -29.33 -24.68
CA ILE A 182 26.92 -29.52 -24.16
C ILE A 182 26.09 -30.40 -25.09
N TYR A 183 26.17 -30.18 -26.40
CA TYR A 183 25.46 -31.03 -27.36
C TYR A 183 25.95 -32.48 -27.34
N ARG A 184 27.26 -32.69 -27.25
CA ARG A 184 27.85 -34.03 -27.18
C ARG A 184 27.41 -34.76 -25.92
N ASP A 185 27.45 -34.08 -24.78
CA ASP A 185 27.17 -34.68 -23.48
C ASP A 185 25.68 -35.00 -23.37
N LEU A 186 24.78 -34.07 -23.72
CA LEU A 186 23.34 -34.34 -23.77
C LEU A 186 22.95 -35.40 -24.81
N THR A 187 23.66 -35.47 -25.94
CA THR A 187 23.43 -36.55 -26.91
C THR A 187 23.81 -37.90 -26.33
N LYS A 188 24.86 -37.96 -25.50
CA LYS A 188 25.26 -39.19 -24.80
C LYS A 188 24.23 -39.56 -23.72
N ASP A 189 23.83 -38.60 -22.90
CA ASP A 189 22.87 -38.78 -21.80
C ASP A 189 21.49 -39.20 -22.31
N PHE A 190 21.08 -38.70 -23.48
CA PHE A 190 19.85 -39.13 -24.16
C PHE A 190 20.06 -40.31 -25.11
N GLU A 191 21.03 -41.18 -24.80
CA GLU A 191 21.28 -42.46 -25.46
C GLU A 191 21.42 -42.35 -27.00
N GLY A 192 22.17 -41.34 -27.43
CA GLY A 192 22.46 -41.04 -28.83
C GLY A 192 21.43 -40.12 -29.51
N MET A 193 20.46 -39.55 -28.76
CA MET A 193 19.49 -38.59 -29.30
C MET A 193 19.97 -37.15 -29.19
N ARG A 194 20.05 -36.44 -30.31
CA ARG A 194 20.36 -35.00 -30.31
C ARG A 194 19.21 -34.21 -29.63
N PRO A 195 19.50 -33.11 -28.91
CA PRO A 195 18.46 -32.31 -28.24
C PRO A 195 17.30 -31.84 -29.12
N ARG A 196 17.57 -31.41 -30.37
CA ARG A 196 16.50 -31.00 -31.31
C ARG A 196 15.62 -32.19 -31.71
N SER A 197 16.23 -33.35 -31.91
CA SER A 197 15.53 -34.59 -32.21
C SER A 197 14.64 -35.03 -31.04
N PHE A 198 15.12 -34.85 -29.81
CA PHE A 198 14.35 -35.10 -28.59
C PHE A 198 13.10 -34.21 -28.51
N LEU A 199 13.25 -32.90 -28.74
CA LEU A 199 12.10 -31.99 -28.75
C LEU A 199 11.05 -32.36 -29.81
N ILE A 200 11.46 -32.83 -30.99
CA ILE A 200 10.54 -33.27 -32.03
C ILE A 200 9.76 -34.52 -31.58
N GLU A 201 10.38 -35.49 -30.94
CA GLU A 201 9.68 -36.69 -30.44
C GLU A 201 8.77 -36.36 -29.25
N ALA A 202 9.20 -35.49 -28.33
CA ALA A 202 8.35 -34.97 -27.26
C ALA A 202 7.12 -34.22 -27.80
N LEU A 203 7.30 -33.39 -28.83
CA LEU A 203 6.21 -32.70 -29.52
C LEU A 203 5.23 -33.67 -30.19
N LYS A 204 5.72 -34.74 -30.82
CA LYS A 204 4.85 -35.78 -31.39
C LYS A 204 4.02 -36.46 -30.32
N SER A 205 4.58 -36.71 -29.14
CA SER A 205 3.81 -37.22 -28.01
C SER A 205 2.74 -36.24 -27.56
N LEU A 206 3.10 -34.97 -27.34
CA LEU A 206 2.16 -33.91 -27.01
C LEU A 206 1.02 -33.83 -28.05
N ALA A 207 1.37 -33.90 -29.34
CA ALA A 207 0.42 -33.89 -30.44
C ALA A 207 -0.57 -35.06 -30.37
N ARG A 208 -0.09 -36.28 -30.05
CA ARG A 208 -0.96 -37.46 -29.86
C ARG A 208 -1.89 -37.29 -28.66
N THR A 209 -1.39 -36.81 -27.53
CA THR A 209 -2.20 -36.61 -26.31
C THR A 209 -3.32 -35.59 -26.55
N ILE A 210 -3.08 -34.57 -27.37
CA ILE A 210 -4.08 -33.55 -27.73
C ILE A 210 -5.04 -34.02 -28.84
N GLY A 211 -4.69 -35.08 -29.58
CA GLY A 211 -5.48 -35.56 -30.73
C GLY A 211 -5.23 -34.80 -32.03
N VAL A 212 -4.00 -34.32 -32.24
CA VAL A 212 -3.57 -33.68 -33.49
C VAL A 212 -3.50 -34.69 -34.63
N THR A 213 -4.09 -34.34 -35.77
CA THR A 213 -4.14 -35.18 -36.98
C THR A 213 -2.88 -35.05 -37.83
N ARG A 214 -2.31 -33.84 -37.96
CA ARG A 214 -1.09 -33.59 -38.77
C ARG A 214 -0.18 -32.56 -38.12
N ILE A 215 1.13 -32.72 -38.35
CA ILE A 215 2.17 -31.77 -37.94
C ILE A 215 2.79 -31.14 -39.19
N TYR A 216 2.70 -29.81 -39.31
CA TYR A 216 3.32 -29.03 -40.37
C TYR A 216 4.56 -28.31 -39.87
N ALA A 217 5.69 -28.42 -40.57
CA ALA A 217 6.94 -27.76 -40.21
C ALA A 217 7.38 -26.79 -41.31
N VAL A 218 7.65 -25.53 -40.95
CA VAL A 218 7.91 -24.47 -41.94
C VAL A 218 9.17 -24.78 -42.75
N ALA A 219 9.07 -24.70 -44.07
CA ALA A 219 10.21 -24.83 -44.97
C ALA A 219 11.15 -23.63 -44.84
N ASP A 220 12.46 -23.84 -44.99
CA ASP A 220 13.47 -22.83 -44.71
C ASP A 220 13.30 -21.57 -45.58
N ALA A 221 12.96 -21.77 -46.85
CA ALA A 221 12.69 -20.70 -47.82
C ALA A 221 11.49 -19.80 -47.41
N TYR A 222 10.59 -20.29 -46.56
CA TYR A 222 9.34 -19.63 -46.20
C TYR A 222 9.30 -19.10 -44.77
N ARG A 223 10.41 -19.20 -44.03
CA ARG A 223 10.51 -18.65 -42.66
C ARG A 223 10.20 -17.16 -42.62
N HIS A 224 9.47 -16.72 -41.59
CA HIS A 224 9.05 -15.32 -41.45
C HIS A 224 10.20 -14.30 -41.48
N HIS A 225 11.44 -14.67 -41.10
CA HIS A 225 12.63 -13.80 -41.18
C HIS A 225 12.96 -13.35 -42.61
N ARG A 226 12.58 -14.15 -43.62
CA ARG A 226 12.81 -13.85 -45.04
C ARG A 226 11.76 -12.88 -45.63
N HIS A 227 10.86 -12.35 -44.80
CA HIS A 227 9.88 -11.36 -45.21
C HIS A 227 10.48 -9.94 -45.22
N ALA A 228 10.11 -9.13 -46.21
CA ALA A 228 10.61 -7.76 -46.39
C ALA A 228 10.43 -6.83 -45.18
N TYR A 229 9.54 -7.19 -44.25
CA TYR A 229 9.36 -6.51 -42.95
C TYR A 229 10.67 -6.37 -42.15
N PHE A 230 11.62 -7.29 -42.30
CA PHE A 230 12.89 -7.29 -41.58
C PHE A 230 14.05 -6.58 -42.31
N GLY A 231 13.80 -6.08 -43.52
CA GLY A 231 14.84 -5.51 -44.40
C GLY A 231 15.54 -6.58 -45.25
N ALA A 232 16.07 -6.18 -46.41
CA ALA A 232 16.73 -7.08 -47.36
C ALA A 232 18.04 -7.69 -46.82
N ASP A 233 18.77 -6.93 -46.00
CA ASP A 233 20.13 -7.29 -45.55
C ASP A 233 20.20 -8.36 -44.45
N LYS A 234 19.06 -8.78 -43.87
CA LYS A 234 19.01 -9.79 -42.79
C LYS A 234 18.72 -11.22 -43.27
N GLY A 235 18.58 -11.42 -44.58
CA GLY A 235 18.18 -12.71 -45.16
C GLY A 235 19.29 -13.75 -45.31
N GLU A 236 20.56 -13.35 -45.21
CA GLU A 236 21.70 -14.18 -45.64
C GLU A 236 22.47 -14.87 -44.48
N ASP A 237 22.26 -14.46 -43.22
CA ASP A 237 23.11 -14.85 -42.08
C ASP A 237 22.45 -15.82 -41.06
N LEU A 238 21.69 -16.80 -41.55
CA LEU A 238 21.03 -17.82 -40.71
C LEU A 238 21.74 -19.17 -40.76
N ALA A 239 22.39 -19.56 -39.66
CA ALA A 239 23.30 -20.70 -39.54
C ALA A 239 22.65 -22.12 -39.56
N ALA A 240 21.34 -22.27 -39.74
CA ALA A 240 20.67 -23.57 -39.69
C ALA A 240 19.58 -23.70 -40.77
N ASN A 241 19.72 -24.72 -41.64
CA ASN A 241 18.74 -25.09 -42.66
C ASN A 241 17.67 -26.00 -42.04
N TYR A 242 16.42 -25.54 -42.02
CA TYR A 242 15.30 -26.28 -41.44
C TYR A 242 14.91 -27.52 -42.24
N ASP A 243 15.03 -27.48 -43.57
CA ASP A 243 14.56 -28.55 -44.45
C ASP A 243 15.32 -29.86 -44.18
N VAL A 244 16.63 -29.77 -43.95
CA VAL A 244 17.48 -30.92 -43.58
C VAL A 244 16.99 -31.55 -42.27
N ILE A 245 16.67 -30.73 -41.27
CA ILE A 245 16.20 -31.21 -39.96
C ILE A 245 14.85 -31.93 -40.12
N TRP A 246 13.94 -31.39 -40.93
CA TRP A 246 12.64 -32.02 -41.15
C TRP A 246 12.76 -33.35 -41.89
N LEU A 247 13.56 -33.41 -42.95
CA LEU A 247 13.80 -34.62 -43.73
C LEU A 247 14.44 -35.74 -42.88
N GLU A 248 15.40 -35.40 -42.00
CA GLU A 248 15.99 -36.35 -41.04
C GLU A 248 14.94 -36.98 -40.09
N HIS A 249 13.85 -36.27 -39.86
CA HIS A 249 12.74 -36.68 -38.98
C HIS A 249 11.55 -37.29 -39.73
N GLY A 250 11.76 -37.68 -41.00
CA GLY A 250 10.77 -38.37 -41.82
C GLY A 250 9.71 -37.46 -42.41
N ALA A 251 10.00 -36.16 -42.55
CA ALA A 251 9.07 -35.23 -43.17
C ALA A 251 8.98 -35.45 -44.68
N VAL A 252 7.78 -35.24 -45.23
CA VAL A 252 7.51 -35.26 -46.67
C VAL A 252 6.98 -33.90 -47.12
N ALA A 253 7.06 -33.59 -48.41
CA ALA A 253 6.49 -32.37 -48.95
C ALA A 253 4.98 -32.30 -48.65
N SER A 254 4.50 -31.16 -48.16
CA SER A 254 3.07 -30.93 -47.89
C SER A 254 2.34 -30.44 -49.14
N ALA A 255 1.01 -30.52 -49.13
CA ALA A 255 0.16 -29.81 -50.10
C ALA A 255 0.33 -28.28 -50.01
N HIS A 256 0.77 -27.76 -48.86
CA HIS A 256 1.14 -26.36 -48.71
C HIS A 256 2.64 -26.18 -49.00
N GLN A 257 2.97 -25.43 -50.05
CA GLN A 257 4.35 -25.18 -50.48
C GLN A 257 5.23 -24.55 -49.39
N ASP A 258 4.62 -23.89 -48.40
CA ASP A 258 5.30 -23.26 -47.26
C ASP A 258 5.81 -24.28 -46.21
N PHE A 259 5.37 -25.54 -46.24
CA PHE A 259 5.55 -26.52 -45.15
C PHE A 259 5.96 -27.92 -45.62
N TYR A 260 6.65 -28.64 -44.73
CA TYR A 260 6.76 -30.09 -44.74
C TYR A 260 5.73 -30.72 -43.80
N SER A 261 5.31 -31.95 -44.06
CA SER A 261 4.44 -32.74 -43.19
C SER A 261 5.25 -33.77 -42.42
N LEU A 262 5.22 -33.72 -41.09
CA LEU A 262 5.86 -34.67 -40.20
C LEU A 262 4.87 -35.75 -39.74
N PRO A 263 5.30 -37.02 -39.58
CA PRO A 263 4.45 -38.07 -39.04
C PRO A 263 4.17 -37.83 -37.55
N VAL A 264 2.90 -37.96 -37.15
CA VAL A 264 2.46 -37.86 -35.74
C VAL A 264 2.90 -39.09 -34.94
N ALA A 265 3.02 -40.24 -35.59
CA ALA A 265 3.56 -41.45 -34.97
C ALA A 265 5.06 -41.28 -34.66
N ALA A 266 5.48 -41.76 -33.49
CA ALA A 266 6.90 -41.83 -33.14
C ALA A 266 7.64 -42.77 -34.10
N ALA A 267 8.84 -42.37 -34.52
CA ALA A 267 9.67 -43.19 -35.41
C ALA A 267 10.32 -44.34 -34.60
N ARG A 268 9.61 -45.46 -34.44
CA ARG A 268 10.16 -46.68 -33.84
C ARG A 268 10.79 -47.54 -34.95
N ARG A 269 12.10 -47.78 -34.87
CA ARG A 269 12.79 -48.77 -35.71
C ARG A 269 12.54 -50.16 -35.13
N SER A 270 12.32 -51.17 -35.99
CA SER A 270 12.21 -52.56 -35.52
C SER A 270 13.50 -52.97 -34.80
N ALA A 271 13.38 -53.84 -33.79
CA ALA A 271 14.54 -54.40 -33.09
C ALA A 271 15.48 -55.15 -34.05
N ASP A 272 14.93 -55.64 -35.16
CA ASP A 272 15.66 -56.39 -36.21
C ASP A 272 16.52 -55.48 -37.08
N ASP A 273 16.11 -54.22 -37.30
CA ASP A 273 16.82 -53.21 -38.09
C ASP A 273 17.97 -52.53 -37.30
N ILE A 274 18.12 -52.87 -36.03
CA ILE A 274 19.13 -52.30 -35.13
C ILE A 274 20.27 -53.32 -34.96
N ALA A 275 21.47 -52.92 -35.37
CA ALA A 275 22.69 -53.71 -35.17
C ALA A 275 22.81 -54.20 -33.71
N ALA A 276 23.12 -55.48 -33.50
CA ALA A 276 23.08 -56.14 -32.19
C ALA A 276 23.78 -55.34 -31.07
N LYS A 277 24.95 -54.76 -31.36
CA LYS A 277 25.75 -53.93 -30.43
C LYS A 277 25.08 -52.62 -29.97
N LYS A 278 24.05 -52.14 -30.68
CA LYS A 278 23.32 -50.90 -30.36
C LYS A 278 21.94 -51.15 -29.73
N ARG A 279 21.48 -52.39 -29.66
CA ARG A 279 20.12 -52.73 -29.17
C ARG A 279 19.89 -52.32 -27.72
N ALA A 280 20.89 -52.45 -26.84
CA ALA A 280 20.78 -52.03 -25.44
C ALA A 280 20.60 -50.50 -25.29
N MET A 281 21.37 -49.72 -26.06
CA MET A 281 21.25 -48.26 -26.11
C MET A 281 19.86 -47.83 -26.61
N TYR A 282 19.38 -48.44 -27.70
CA TYR A 282 18.03 -48.15 -28.22
C TYR A 282 16.92 -48.53 -27.23
N ARG A 283 17.06 -49.62 -26.46
CA ARG A 283 16.10 -49.95 -25.39
C ARG A 283 16.04 -48.88 -24.29
N ARG A 284 17.19 -48.41 -23.81
CA ARG A 284 17.24 -47.33 -22.80
C ARG A 284 16.71 -46.01 -23.35
N ARG A 285 17.01 -45.70 -24.62
CA ARG A 285 16.43 -44.56 -25.33
C ARG A 285 14.90 -44.63 -25.39
N HIS A 286 14.33 -45.81 -25.66
CA HIS A 286 12.88 -45.99 -25.67
C HIS A 286 12.27 -45.84 -24.28
N ALA A 287 12.91 -46.38 -23.23
CA ALA A 287 12.47 -46.19 -21.86
C ALA A 287 12.47 -44.70 -21.43
N LEU A 288 13.52 -43.96 -21.81
CA LEU A 288 13.58 -42.50 -21.60
C LEU A 288 12.40 -41.80 -22.27
N LEU A 289 12.15 -42.09 -23.55
CA LEU A 289 11.02 -41.48 -24.27
C LEU A 289 9.68 -41.84 -23.66
N ASP A 290 9.47 -43.11 -23.27
CA ASP A 290 8.22 -43.56 -22.67
C ASP A 290 7.98 -42.86 -21.30
N GLN A 291 9.03 -42.63 -20.49
CA GLN A 291 8.95 -41.84 -19.25
C GLN A 291 8.59 -40.37 -19.51
N VAL A 292 9.22 -39.77 -20.53
CA VAL A 292 8.93 -38.39 -20.93
C VAL A 292 7.49 -38.27 -21.45
N PHE A 293 7.04 -39.22 -22.27
CA PHE A 293 5.69 -39.25 -22.81
C PHE A 293 4.65 -39.40 -21.69
N ALA A 294 4.88 -40.29 -20.72
CA ALA A 294 4.02 -40.41 -19.55
C ALA A 294 3.97 -39.12 -18.72
N SER A 295 5.10 -38.41 -18.58
CA SER A 295 5.16 -37.12 -17.87
C SER A 295 4.39 -36.03 -18.62
N ILE A 296 4.52 -35.98 -19.95
CA ILE A 296 3.74 -35.07 -20.81
C ILE A 296 2.24 -35.38 -20.68
N GLU A 297 1.85 -36.64 -20.74
CA GLU A 297 0.45 -37.06 -20.57
C GLU A 297 -0.09 -36.69 -19.18
N ALA A 298 0.73 -36.84 -18.13
CA ALA A 298 0.37 -36.44 -16.79
C ALA A 298 0.26 -34.92 -16.65
N ALA A 299 1.14 -34.14 -17.26
CA ALA A 299 1.12 -32.67 -17.17
C ALA A 299 -0.07 -32.01 -17.90
N ILE A 300 -0.79 -32.77 -18.74
CA ILE A 300 -1.96 -32.32 -19.50
C ILE A 300 -3.22 -32.72 -18.72
N PRO A 301 -4.08 -31.78 -18.30
CA PRO A 301 -5.27 -32.10 -17.51
C PRO A 301 -6.19 -33.09 -18.25
N GLY A 302 -6.19 -34.35 -17.80
CA GLY A 302 -6.99 -35.43 -18.40
C GLY A 302 -6.83 -36.83 -17.78
N GLY A 303 -5.71 -37.14 -17.11
CA GLY A 303 -5.46 -38.45 -16.48
C GLY A 303 -6.10 -38.65 -15.09
N VAL A 304 -6.55 -39.87 -14.79
CA VAL A 304 -7.26 -40.24 -13.55
C VAL A 304 -6.41 -40.05 -12.28
N GLY A 305 -5.07 -40.24 -12.33
CA GLY A 305 -4.17 -40.07 -11.18
C GLY A 305 -3.92 -38.62 -10.73
N GLN A 306 -4.05 -37.64 -11.63
CA GLN A 306 -3.98 -36.23 -11.25
C GLN A 306 -5.23 -35.76 -10.50
N ARG A 307 -6.39 -36.41 -10.69
CA ARG A 307 -7.61 -36.04 -9.97
C ARG A 307 -7.52 -36.36 -8.47
N GLN A 308 -6.82 -37.43 -8.09
CA GLN A 308 -6.60 -37.82 -6.69
C GLN A 308 -5.58 -36.91 -5.97
N LEU A 309 -4.45 -36.60 -6.61
CA LEU A 309 -3.52 -35.58 -6.09
C LEU A 309 -4.14 -34.18 -6.05
N HIS A 310 -5.00 -33.84 -7.02
CA HIS A 310 -5.74 -32.59 -7.00
C HIS A 310 -6.75 -32.54 -5.85
N SER A 311 -7.44 -33.64 -5.51
CA SER A 311 -8.30 -33.68 -4.32
C SER A 311 -7.50 -33.52 -3.02
N HIS A 312 -6.33 -34.14 -2.90
CA HIS A 312 -5.47 -33.92 -1.72
C HIS A 312 -4.92 -32.48 -1.65
N ARG A 313 -4.53 -31.88 -2.79
CA ARG A 313 -4.15 -30.46 -2.88
C ARG A 313 -5.28 -29.51 -2.51
N GLN A 314 -6.52 -29.84 -2.86
CA GLN A 314 -7.69 -29.04 -2.47
C GLN A 314 -7.99 -29.14 -0.96
N ARG A 315 -7.79 -30.32 -0.35
CA ARG A 315 -8.05 -30.58 1.08
C ARG A 315 -6.97 -30.00 2.00
N LEU A 316 -5.69 -30.23 1.69
CA LEU A 316 -4.57 -29.71 2.48
C LEU A 316 -4.19 -28.27 2.11
N GLY A 317 -4.75 -27.74 1.03
CA GLY A 317 -4.62 -26.34 0.63
C GLY A 317 -3.18 -25.91 0.40
N SER A 318 -2.86 -24.67 0.77
CA SER A 318 -1.53 -24.07 0.64
C SER A 318 -0.40 -24.82 1.37
N ALA A 319 -0.69 -25.72 2.30
CA ALA A 319 0.30 -26.53 3.04
C ALA A 319 1.09 -27.49 2.14
N LEU A 320 0.50 -27.91 1.01
CA LEU A 320 1.15 -28.78 0.02
C LEU A 320 1.94 -28.02 -1.05
N ARG A 321 2.05 -26.70 -0.94
CA ARG A 321 2.99 -25.96 -1.78
C ARG A 321 4.38 -26.46 -1.40
N LEU A 322 4.97 -27.24 -2.30
CA LEU A 322 6.35 -27.68 -2.18
C LEU A 322 7.21 -26.43 -1.94
N PRO A 323 8.22 -26.49 -1.05
CA PRO A 323 9.35 -25.62 -1.23
C PRO A 323 9.96 -26.02 -2.58
N GLU A 324 9.70 -25.25 -3.62
CA GLU A 324 10.70 -25.11 -4.67
C GLU A 324 11.96 -24.62 -3.95
N ASP A 325 13.07 -25.34 -4.09
CA ASP A 325 14.34 -25.02 -3.44
C ASP A 325 14.57 -23.50 -3.41
N GLU A 326 14.58 -22.91 -2.22
CA GLU A 326 15.09 -21.55 -2.05
C GLU A 326 16.55 -21.55 -2.50
N PRO A 327 16.94 -20.82 -3.55
CA PRO A 327 18.34 -20.63 -3.82
C PRO A 327 18.92 -19.83 -2.66
N ALA A 328 20.00 -20.37 -2.09
CA ALA A 328 20.79 -19.79 -1.02
C ALA A 328 20.96 -18.27 -1.19
N ILE A 329 20.71 -17.55 -0.09
CA ILE A 329 20.92 -16.10 0.04
C ILE A 329 22.39 -15.78 -0.29
N GLY A 330 22.60 -15.15 -1.46
CA GLY A 330 23.92 -14.76 -1.95
C GLY A 330 23.90 -13.44 -2.72
N SER A 331 24.20 -12.36 -2.01
CA SER A 331 24.56 -11.01 -2.50
C SER A 331 23.47 -10.17 -3.21
N ARG A 332 22.94 -9.21 -2.44
CA ARG A 332 22.22 -8.03 -2.94
C ARG A 332 23.19 -7.11 -3.69
N THR A 333 22.94 -6.84 -4.97
CA THR A 333 23.61 -5.75 -5.69
C THR A 333 22.68 -4.94 -6.62
N PHE A 334 22.55 -3.67 -6.25
CA PHE A 334 22.37 -2.44 -7.06
C PHE A 334 21.08 -2.16 -7.86
N SER A 335 20.41 -3.11 -8.50
CA SER A 335 19.31 -2.79 -9.47
C SER A 335 17.93 -2.50 -8.83
N THR A 336 17.67 -3.06 -7.64
CA THR A 336 16.46 -2.79 -6.84
C THR A 336 16.40 -1.37 -6.26
N LYS A 337 17.51 -0.61 -6.31
CA LYS A 337 17.55 0.83 -6.01
C LYS A 337 17.20 1.72 -7.21
N VAL A 338 17.27 1.20 -8.44
CA VAL A 338 17.05 1.97 -9.68
C VAL A 338 15.59 1.90 -10.15
N ALA A 339 14.88 0.78 -9.95
CA ALA A 339 13.45 0.68 -10.28
C ALA A 339 12.53 1.45 -9.32
N LYS A 340 12.93 1.62 -8.05
CA LYS A 340 12.23 2.51 -7.09
C LYS A 340 12.44 4.00 -7.42
N LEU A 341 13.55 4.33 -8.10
CA LEU A 341 13.89 5.66 -8.60
C LEU A 341 13.11 6.03 -9.88
N ILE A 342 12.79 5.04 -10.74
CA ILE A 342 12.05 5.26 -12.00
C ILE A 342 10.53 5.28 -11.79
N ARG A 343 10.02 4.57 -10.78
CA ARG A 343 8.60 4.61 -10.39
C ARG A 343 8.20 5.90 -9.66
N LEU A 344 9.18 6.66 -9.11
CA LEU A 344 9.00 8.01 -8.57
C LEU A 344 8.98 9.12 -9.63
N LEU A 345 9.29 8.79 -10.90
CA LEU A 345 9.44 9.77 -12.00
C LEU A 345 8.21 9.85 -12.94
N THR A 346 7.11 9.13 -12.68
CA THR A 346 5.96 9.07 -13.61
C THR A 346 4.59 9.33 -13.00
N THR A 347 4.49 9.67 -11.72
CA THR A 347 3.23 10.08 -11.09
C THR A 347 3.43 11.32 -10.22
N GLU A 348 3.57 12.48 -10.87
CA GLU A 348 3.23 13.84 -10.37
C GLU A 348 3.58 14.89 -11.46
N PRO A 349 2.96 16.09 -11.45
CA PRO A 349 3.12 17.08 -12.51
C PRO A 349 4.57 17.59 -12.60
N ARG A 350 5.08 17.72 -13.82
CA ARG A 350 6.52 17.86 -14.13
C ARG A 350 7.15 19.14 -13.56
N ALA A 351 8.35 18.99 -12.97
CA ALA A 351 9.23 20.07 -12.54
C ALA A 351 9.75 20.99 -13.67
N ASP A 352 9.61 20.59 -14.94
CA ASP A 352 10.05 21.39 -16.09
C ASP A 352 9.09 22.56 -16.40
N GLN A 353 7.83 22.51 -15.95
CA GLN A 353 6.91 23.65 -16.01
C GLN A 353 7.20 24.69 -14.92
N ARG A 354 7.56 24.26 -13.70
CA ARG A 354 8.03 25.16 -12.62
C ARG A 354 9.36 25.81 -12.97
N LEU A 355 10.32 25.06 -13.53
CA LEU A 355 11.61 25.62 -13.97
C LEU A 355 11.43 26.63 -15.12
N ARG A 356 10.57 26.35 -16.10
CA ARG A 356 10.26 27.30 -17.19
C ARG A 356 9.46 28.52 -16.72
N ALA A 357 8.57 28.37 -15.74
CA ALA A 357 7.85 29.49 -15.11
C ALA A 357 8.77 30.35 -14.21
N TYR A 358 9.70 29.73 -13.49
CA TYR A 358 10.67 30.40 -12.61
C TYR A 358 11.80 31.08 -13.39
N LEU A 359 12.27 30.46 -14.49
CA LEU A 359 13.21 31.06 -15.44
C LEU A 359 12.61 32.26 -16.19
N ARG A 360 11.29 32.27 -16.41
CA ARG A 360 10.55 33.44 -16.93
C ARG A 360 10.37 34.56 -15.90
N LYS A 361 10.40 34.26 -14.59
CA LYS A 361 10.09 35.21 -13.50
C LYS A 361 11.32 35.87 -12.85
N ALA A 362 12.49 35.20 -12.81
CA ALA A 362 13.65 35.67 -12.03
C ALA A 362 14.96 35.88 -12.82
N GLY A 363 15.02 35.49 -14.09
CA GLY A 363 16.23 35.57 -14.92
C GLY A 363 17.32 34.55 -14.55
N VAL A 364 18.19 34.26 -15.53
CA VAL A 364 19.22 33.19 -15.44
C VAL A 364 20.35 33.54 -14.47
N TYR A 365 20.69 34.83 -14.36
CA TYR A 365 21.88 35.32 -13.64
C TYR A 365 21.78 35.28 -12.10
N PRO A 366 20.65 35.65 -11.45
CA PRO A 366 20.53 35.57 -9.98
C PRO A 366 20.51 34.12 -9.45
N THR A 367 19.98 33.20 -10.26
CA THR A 367 19.85 31.78 -9.93
C THR A 367 21.22 31.09 -9.89
N LEU A 368 22.08 31.36 -10.87
CA LEU A 368 23.47 30.90 -10.88
C LEU A 368 24.25 31.49 -9.70
N ARG A 369 24.04 32.77 -9.38
CA ARG A 369 24.71 33.42 -8.24
C ARG A 369 24.31 32.82 -6.89
N LYS A 370 23.06 32.36 -6.72
CA LYS A 370 22.59 31.68 -5.50
C LYS A 370 23.17 30.26 -5.39
N ILE A 371 23.22 29.53 -6.50
CA ILE A 371 23.81 28.18 -6.57
C ILE A 371 25.31 28.21 -6.29
N VAL A 372 26.04 29.16 -6.89
CA VAL A 372 27.48 29.35 -6.66
C VAL A 372 27.75 29.79 -5.22
N ARG A 373 26.89 30.63 -4.64
CA ARG A 373 27.03 31.08 -3.24
C ARG A 373 26.78 29.97 -2.24
N GLU A 374 25.85 29.03 -2.52
CA GLU A 374 25.64 27.86 -1.67
C GLU A 374 26.68 26.75 -1.86
N LEU A 375 27.20 26.58 -3.09
CA LEU A 375 28.35 25.70 -3.35
C LEU A 375 29.63 26.19 -2.67
N LEU A 376 29.85 27.50 -2.62
CA LEU A 376 30.98 28.12 -1.92
C LEU A 376 30.84 28.07 -0.38
N LYS A 377 29.60 28.12 0.15
CA LYS A 377 29.34 28.03 1.60
C LYS A 377 29.44 26.61 2.16
N GLN A 378 29.02 25.59 1.40
CA GLN A 378 28.83 24.23 1.92
C GLN A 378 29.75 23.18 1.28
N GLY A 379 30.52 23.56 0.26
CA GLY A 379 31.45 22.69 -0.47
C GLY A 379 30.74 21.64 -1.35
N PRO A 380 31.49 20.89 -2.18
CA PRO A 380 30.94 19.93 -3.16
C PRO A 380 30.26 18.70 -2.54
N ARG A 381 30.19 18.60 -1.20
CA ARG A 381 29.55 17.49 -0.47
C ARG A 381 28.02 17.47 -0.55
N LEU A 382 27.38 18.53 -1.08
CA LEU A 382 25.92 18.57 -1.28
C LEU A 382 25.43 17.64 -2.41
N LEU A 383 26.30 17.28 -3.36
CA LEU A 383 25.96 16.40 -4.48
C LEU A 383 26.01 14.90 -4.13
N TRP A 384 26.46 14.54 -2.93
CA TRP A 384 26.65 13.14 -2.51
C TRP A 384 25.95 12.72 -1.22
N LYS A 385 25.00 13.51 -0.70
CA LYS A 385 24.09 13.03 0.37
C LYS A 385 22.75 12.61 -0.21
N SER A 386 22.44 11.32 -0.07
CA SER A 386 21.07 10.79 -0.22
C SER A 386 20.18 11.44 0.86
N PRO A 387 18.97 11.94 0.54
CA PRO A 387 17.98 12.36 1.54
C PRO A 387 17.32 11.11 2.13
N ALA A 388 18.12 10.34 2.83
CA ALA A 388 17.68 9.32 3.76
C ALA A 388 18.51 9.55 5.02
N ALA A 389 18.32 10.71 5.63
CA ALA A 389 18.67 10.87 7.03
C ALA A 389 17.92 9.76 7.78
N THR A 390 18.67 8.91 8.45
CA THR A 390 18.21 7.88 9.38
C THR A 390 17.16 8.47 10.33
N ARG A 391 15.88 8.40 9.95
CA ARG A 391 14.78 8.47 10.90
C ARG A 391 14.70 7.10 11.52
N THR A 392 15.07 7.03 12.80
CA THR A 392 14.82 5.86 13.65
C THR A 392 13.32 5.60 13.64
N LYS A 393 12.90 4.38 13.27
CA LYS A 393 11.50 3.97 13.44
C LYS A 393 11.11 4.24 14.89
N VAL A 394 10.05 5.03 15.10
CA VAL A 394 9.57 5.30 16.47
C VAL A 394 8.89 4.01 16.95
N PRO A 395 9.33 3.41 18.07
CA PRO A 395 8.69 2.21 18.59
C PRO A 395 7.25 2.54 18.98
N LEU A 396 6.30 1.79 18.43
CA LEU A 396 4.88 1.84 18.82
C LEU A 396 4.65 0.76 19.87
N ALA A 397 4.03 1.14 21.00
CA ALA A 397 3.76 0.21 22.07
C ALA A 397 2.75 -0.87 21.62
N ALA A 398 2.98 -2.12 22.02
CA ALA A 398 1.97 -3.16 21.84
C ALA A 398 0.72 -2.81 22.68
N PRO A 399 -0.49 -3.08 22.17
CA PRO A 399 -1.71 -2.88 22.94
C PRO A 399 -1.69 -3.67 24.24
N ALA A 400 -1.97 -3.01 25.36
CA ALA A 400 -2.13 -3.63 26.67
C ALA A 400 -3.56 -4.16 26.86
N VAL A 401 -4.56 -3.49 26.28
CA VAL A 401 -5.98 -3.91 26.30
C VAL A 401 -6.25 -4.98 25.25
N ALA A 402 -6.92 -6.06 25.66
CA ALA A 402 -7.27 -7.17 24.77
C ALA A 402 -8.26 -6.74 23.67
N ALA A 403 -8.14 -7.32 22.48
CA ALA A 403 -9.02 -6.96 21.37
C ALA A 403 -10.50 -7.31 21.63
N SER A 404 -10.75 -8.32 22.48
CA SER A 404 -12.07 -8.71 22.96
C SER A 404 -12.80 -7.62 23.75
N GLU A 405 -12.08 -6.74 24.44
CA GLU A 405 -12.68 -5.63 25.21
C GLU A 405 -13.01 -4.42 24.31
N LEU A 406 -12.22 -4.23 23.25
CA LEU A 406 -12.38 -3.12 22.32
C LEU A 406 -13.42 -3.41 21.24
N PHE A 407 -13.37 -4.61 20.65
CA PHE A 407 -14.14 -5.00 19.47
C PHE A 407 -14.97 -6.27 19.70
N PRO A 408 -15.80 -6.35 20.77
CA PRO A 408 -16.47 -7.59 21.19
C PRO A 408 -17.45 -8.16 20.16
N ARG A 409 -17.83 -7.37 19.15
CA ARG A 409 -18.75 -7.76 18.08
C ARG A 409 -18.06 -8.31 16.85
N ASP A 410 -16.79 -7.98 16.65
CA ASP A 410 -16.10 -8.19 15.38
C ASP A 410 -15.34 -9.52 15.35
N VAL A 411 -15.76 -10.39 14.44
CA VAL A 411 -15.17 -11.70 14.20
C VAL A 411 -14.55 -11.72 12.81
N LEU A 412 -13.27 -12.09 12.73
CA LEU A 412 -12.55 -12.26 11.47
C LEU A 412 -12.44 -13.75 11.13
N LEU A 413 -12.95 -14.15 9.98
CA LEU A 413 -12.88 -15.53 9.50
C LEU A 413 -11.93 -15.61 8.30
N LEU A 414 -10.74 -16.16 8.52
CA LEU A 414 -9.73 -16.34 7.49
C LEU A 414 -9.83 -17.75 6.90
N SER A 415 -9.98 -17.83 5.59
CA SER A 415 -10.05 -19.11 4.87
C SER A 415 -9.46 -18.97 3.47
N GLU A 416 -9.23 -20.08 2.79
CA GLU A 416 -8.91 -20.05 1.36
C GLU A 416 -10.20 -20.03 0.53
N PHE A 417 -10.39 -18.97 -0.26
CA PHE A 417 -11.57 -18.85 -1.12
C PHE A 417 -11.42 -19.71 -2.38
N SER A 418 -12.55 -20.15 -2.93
CA SER A 418 -12.63 -20.86 -4.20
C SER A 418 -12.24 -19.95 -5.38
N ALA A 419 -12.08 -20.53 -6.57
CA ALA A 419 -11.60 -19.82 -7.77
C ALA A 419 -12.54 -18.67 -8.22
N ASP A 420 -13.80 -18.69 -7.80
CA ASP A 420 -14.81 -17.65 -7.98
C ASP A 420 -14.83 -16.59 -6.85
N GLN A 421 -13.82 -16.61 -5.96
CA GLN A 421 -13.65 -15.67 -4.84
C GLN A 421 -14.80 -15.73 -3.83
N GLN A 422 -15.34 -16.92 -3.57
CA GLN A 422 -16.31 -17.16 -2.51
C GLN A 422 -15.70 -17.98 -1.37
N PRO A 423 -16.13 -17.77 -0.11
CA PRO A 423 -15.76 -18.64 0.99
C PRO A 423 -16.30 -20.06 0.76
N LYS A 424 -15.58 -21.08 1.25
CA LYS A 424 -16.04 -22.48 1.25
C LYS A 424 -17.31 -22.65 2.10
N SER A 425 -18.02 -23.76 1.94
CA SER A 425 -19.33 -24.02 2.56
C SER A 425 -19.35 -23.81 4.08
N ARG A 426 -18.38 -24.39 4.82
CA ARG A 426 -18.29 -24.24 6.28
C ARG A 426 -17.98 -22.80 6.71
N PRO A 427 -16.96 -22.12 6.17
CA PRO A 427 -16.74 -20.69 6.44
C PRO A 427 -17.99 -19.82 6.21
N ALA A 428 -18.71 -20.03 5.11
CA ALA A 428 -19.94 -19.30 4.80
C ALA A 428 -21.06 -19.61 5.81
N GLN A 429 -21.16 -20.86 6.27
CA GLN A 429 -22.10 -21.26 7.31
C GLN A 429 -21.78 -20.60 8.65
N LEU A 430 -20.52 -20.66 9.11
CA LEU A 430 -20.08 -20.01 10.34
C LEU A 430 -20.32 -18.51 10.31
N GLN A 431 -20.03 -17.86 9.17
CA GLN A 431 -20.29 -16.43 9.01
C GLN A 431 -21.76 -16.08 9.23
N ARG A 432 -22.70 -16.87 8.67
CA ARG A 432 -24.14 -16.68 8.90
C ARG A 432 -24.53 -16.92 10.35
N MET A 433 -24.02 -17.98 10.97
CA MET A 433 -24.31 -18.28 12.37
C MET A 433 -23.86 -17.15 13.31
N PHE A 434 -22.67 -16.58 13.08
CA PHE A 434 -22.22 -15.40 13.83
C PHE A 434 -23.12 -14.18 13.60
N GLN A 435 -23.57 -13.95 12.36
CA GLN A 435 -24.49 -12.86 12.04
C GLN A 435 -25.85 -13.04 12.73
N ASP A 436 -26.37 -14.26 12.77
CA ASP A 436 -27.62 -14.61 13.46
C ASP A 436 -27.51 -14.41 14.98
N LEU A 437 -26.32 -14.60 15.55
CA LEU A 437 -26.00 -14.30 16.95
C LEU A 437 -25.73 -12.79 17.23
N GLY A 438 -25.79 -11.94 16.21
CA GLY A 438 -25.57 -10.49 16.34
C GLY A 438 -24.10 -10.05 16.29
N HIS A 439 -23.17 -10.92 15.91
CA HIS A 439 -21.78 -10.54 15.65
C HIS A 439 -21.60 -10.00 14.23
N HIS A 440 -20.65 -9.07 14.09
CA HIS A 440 -20.16 -8.64 12.78
C HIS A 440 -19.05 -9.60 12.34
N CYS A 441 -19.40 -10.57 11.49
CA CYS A 441 -18.43 -11.53 10.95
C CYS A 441 -18.00 -11.18 9.53
N VAL A 442 -16.70 -10.91 9.35
CA VAL A 442 -16.08 -10.67 8.04
C VAL A 442 -15.27 -11.89 7.63
N SER A 443 -15.59 -12.47 6.48
CA SER A 443 -14.77 -13.53 5.89
C SER A 443 -13.82 -12.94 4.83
N LEU A 444 -12.52 -13.26 4.95
CA LEU A 444 -11.49 -12.83 4.01
C LEU A 444 -10.66 -14.01 3.51
N ASP A 445 -10.22 -13.90 2.26
CA ASP A 445 -9.20 -14.76 1.71
C ASP A 445 -7.84 -14.39 2.32
N TRP A 446 -7.19 -15.35 2.96
CA TRP A 446 -5.88 -15.14 3.61
C TRP A 446 -4.80 -14.64 2.64
N ARG A 447 -4.97 -14.87 1.34
CA ARG A 447 -4.05 -14.40 0.28
C ARG A 447 -4.11 -12.88 0.07
N ASP A 448 -5.17 -12.21 0.50
CA ASP A 448 -5.22 -10.75 0.59
C ASP A 448 -4.61 -10.30 1.93
N ALA A 449 -3.28 -10.34 2.00
CA ALA A 449 -2.54 -9.98 3.21
C ALA A 449 -2.85 -8.56 3.70
N GLY A 450 -3.15 -7.62 2.79
CA GLY A 450 -3.49 -6.24 3.14
C GLY A 450 -4.84 -6.14 3.84
N ALA A 451 -5.89 -6.74 3.26
CA ALA A 451 -7.20 -6.78 3.87
C ALA A 451 -7.20 -7.55 5.20
N CYS A 452 -6.48 -8.68 5.27
CA CYS A 452 -6.34 -9.47 6.49
C CYS A 452 -5.66 -8.67 7.60
N GLN A 453 -4.55 -7.98 7.29
CA GLN A 453 -3.86 -7.14 8.28
C GLN A 453 -4.74 -6.01 8.79
N ILE A 454 -5.51 -5.35 7.92
CA ILE A 454 -6.43 -4.27 8.29
C ILE A 454 -7.54 -4.81 9.22
N ALA A 455 -8.22 -5.88 8.81
CA ALA A 455 -9.33 -6.44 9.58
C ALA A 455 -8.88 -6.91 10.98
N LEU A 456 -7.67 -7.50 11.05
CA LEU A 456 -7.09 -7.99 12.30
C LEU A 456 -6.88 -6.87 13.35
N GLN A 457 -6.68 -5.62 12.91
CA GLN A 457 -6.55 -4.48 13.83
C GLN A 457 -7.83 -4.16 14.59
N THR A 458 -8.98 -4.67 14.13
CA THR A 458 -10.32 -4.29 14.61
C THR A 458 -11.23 -5.47 14.93
N CYS A 459 -10.70 -6.69 15.07
CA CYS A 459 -11.48 -7.86 15.47
C CYS A 459 -11.09 -8.35 16.87
N SER A 460 -12.04 -8.94 17.59
CA SER A 460 -11.80 -9.59 18.88
C SER A 460 -11.42 -11.05 18.75
N VAL A 461 -11.96 -11.71 17.74
CA VAL A 461 -11.76 -13.13 17.44
C VAL A 461 -11.28 -13.27 16.02
N VAL A 462 -10.26 -14.10 15.81
CA VAL A 462 -9.86 -14.56 14.48
C VAL A 462 -9.98 -16.08 14.39
N ILE A 463 -10.64 -16.57 13.36
CA ILE A 463 -10.83 -17.99 13.09
C ILE A 463 -10.06 -18.36 11.83
N PHE A 464 -9.08 -19.22 11.97
CA PHE A 464 -8.28 -19.80 10.90
C PHE A 464 -8.92 -21.11 10.44
N HIS A 465 -9.73 -21.07 9.38
CA HIS A 465 -10.38 -22.27 8.85
C HIS A 465 -9.46 -23.02 7.88
N GLN A 466 -9.04 -24.22 8.26
CA GLN A 466 -8.12 -25.07 7.49
C GLN A 466 -6.86 -24.34 7.01
N LEU A 467 -6.32 -23.41 7.82
CA LEU A 467 -5.10 -22.68 7.45
C LEU A 467 -3.89 -23.29 8.17
N PRO A 468 -2.80 -23.58 7.43
CA PRO A 468 -1.60 -24.22 7.97
C PRO A 468 -0.62 -23.21 8.59
N ALA A 469 0.31 -23.69 9.42
CA ALA A 469 1.37 -22.86 9.99
C ALA A 469 2.54 -22.68 9.01
N VAL A 470 2.27 -22.00 7.88
CA VAL A 470 3.28 -21.68 6.85
C VAL A 470 3.88 -20.29 7.05
N ALA A 471 5.05 -20.05 6.45
CA ALA A 471 5.79 -18.80 6.60
C ALA A 471 4.99 -17.56 6.17
N GLU A 472 4.13 -17.67 5.17
CA GLU A 472 3.28 -16.59 4.67
C GLU A 472 2.18 -16.18 5.66
N LEU A 473 1.75 -17.10 6.53
CA LEU A 473 0.73 -16.84 7.55
C LEU A 473 1.35 -16.45 8.90
N ALA A 474 2.64 -16.73 9.11
CA ALA A 474 3.34 -16.37 10.35
C ALA A 474 3.19 -14.89 10.76
N PRO A 475 3.21 -13.90 9.84
CA PRO A 475 2.94 -12.50 10.20
C PRO A 475 1.53 -12.28 10.76
N LEU A 476 0.51 -12.99 10.27
CA LEU A 476 -0.87 -12.85 10.77
C LEU A 476 -1.02 -13.46 12.17
N PHE A 477 -0.44 -14.64 12.42
CA PHE A 477 -0.42 -15.24 13.76
C PHE A 477 0.34 -14.35 14.76
N ALA A 478 1.51 -13.85 14.38
CA ALA A 478 2.31 -12.96 15.22
C ALA A 478 1.57 -11.66 15.54
N GLU A 479 0.88 -11.09 14.55
CA GLU A 479 0.10 -9.87 14.72
C GLU A 479 -1.15 -10.11 15.58
N ALA A 480 -1.87 -11.22 15.38
CA ALA A 480 -3.02 -11.58 16.20
C ALA A 480 -2.62 -11.71 17.69
N LYS A 481 -1.48 -12.35 17.95
CA LYS A 481 -0.90 -12.46 19.30
C LYS A 481 -0.47 -11.10 19.87
N ARG A 482 0.20 -10.25 19.07
CA ARG A 482 0.58 -8.88 19.48
C ARG A 482 -0.64 -8.06 19.88
N LEU A 483 -1.74 -8.23 19.15
CA LEU A 483 -3.00 -7.56 19.35
C LEU A 483 -3.87 -8.23 20.44
N GLN A 484 -3.43 -9.34 21.03
CA GLN A 484 -4.22 -10.11 21.98
C GLN A 484 -5.64 -10.43 21.43
N VAL A 485 -5.70 -10.82 20.15
CA VAL A 485 -6.92 -11.34 19.50
C VAL A 485 -7.05 -12.81 19.88
N ASN A 486 -8.25 -13.25 20.25
CA ASN A 486 -8.49 -14.65 20.55
C ASN A 486 -8.42 -15.48 19.26
N CYS A 487 -7.43 -16.38 19.17
CA CYS A 487 -7.14 -17.15 17.97
C CYS A 487 -7.81 -18.52 18.04
N TRP A 488 -8.68 -18.79 17.07
CA TRP A 488 -9.37 -20.07 16.93
C TRP A 488 -8.92 -20.79 15.67
N TRP A 489 -8.77 -22.10 15.76
CA TRP A 489 -8.60 -22.95 14.58
C TRP A 489 -9.89 -23.71 14.28
N ASP A 490 -10.30 -23.77 13.02
CA ASP A 490 -11.52 -24.47 12.59
C ASP A 490 -11.26 -25.47 11.47
N SER A 491 -11.92 -26.62 11.51
CA SER A 491 -11.88 -27.62 10.44
C SER A 491 -13.11 -28.53 10.43
N ASP A 492 -13.53 -28.94 9.24
CA ASP A 492 -14.49 -30.02 8.94
C ASP A 492 -13.85 -31.32 8.47
N GLU A 493 -12.52 -31.39 8.41
CA GLU A 493 -11.77 -32.59 8.03
C GLU A 493 -10.61 -32.91 8.98
N LEU A 494 -10.25 -34.20 9.05
CA LEU A 494 -9.07 -34.71 9.79
C LEU A 494 -7.76 -34.42 9.03
N ILE A 495 -7.51 -33.16 8.67
CA ILE A 495 -6.31 -32.72 7.94
C ILE A 495 -5.11 -32.39 8.84
N PHE A 496 -5.22 -32.65 10.14
CA PHE A 496 -4.22 -32.35 11.17
C PHE A 496 -3.77 -33.60 11.96
N ASP A 497 -4.35 -34.77 11.67
CA ASP A 497 -3.99 -36.06 12.28
C ASP A 497 -3.20 -36.90 11.26
N PRO A 498 -1.86 -37.01 11.41
CA PRO A 498 -1.02 -37.78 10.50
C PRO A 498 -1.39 -39.26 10.41
N VAL A 499 -1.84 -39.87 11.52
CA VAL A 499 -2.15 -41.30 11.59
C VAL A 499 -3.45 -41.57 10.86
N ALA A 500 -4.52 -40.84 11.20
CA ALA A 500 -5.82 -40.99 10.56
C ALA A 500 -5.76 -40.60 9.07
N TYR A 501 -5.00 -39.57 8.70
CA TYR A 501 -4.86 -39.15 7.32
C TYR A 501 -4.07 -40.16 6.48
N GLY A 502 -3.00 -40.75 7.04
CA GLY A 502 -2.18 -41.77 6.37
C GLY A 502 -2.89 -43.11 6.11
N GLN A 503 -3.96 -43.41 6.86
CA GLN A 503 -4.76 -44.63 6.73
C GLN A 503 -5.92 -44.53 5.72
N ARG A 504 -6.12 -43.38 5.07
CA ARG A 504 -7.21 -43.22 4.10
C ARG A 504 -6.94 -44.03 2.83
N ASP A 505 -7.97 -44.68 2.31
CA ASP A 505 -7.91 -45.51 1.09
C ASP A 505 -7.37 -44.75 -0.13
N ASP A 506 -7.54 -43.42 -0.17
CA ASP A 506 -7.06 -42.55 -1.25
C ASP A 506 -5.60 -42.07 -1.06
N VAL A 507 -5.01 -42.28 0.12
CA VAL A 507 -3.57 -42.03 0.41
C VAL A 507 -2.75 -43.31 0.23
N VAL A 508 -3.34 -44.47 0.53
CA VAL A 508 -2.72 -45.79 0.41
C VAL A 508 -2.42 -46.11 -1.07
N GLY A 509 -1.15 -46.36 -1.39
CA GLY A 509 -0.71 -46.71 -2.75
C GLY A 509 0.02 -45.59 -3.51
N HIS A 510 0.13 -44.40 -2.93
CA HIS A 510 1.04 -43.35 -3.44
C HIS A 510 2.51 -43.63 -3.08
N SER A 511 3.46 -42.95 -3.75
CA SER A 511 4.88 -43.12 -3.44
C SER A 511 5.19 -42.64 -2.02
N GLU A 512 6.18 -43.26 -1.37
CA GLU A 512 6.62 -42.91 -0.02
C GLU A 512 6.96 -41.42 0.13
N ASP A 513 7.59 -40.84 -0.88
CA ASP A 513 7.90 -39.40 -0.93
C ASP A 513 6.65 -38.50 -1.06
N THR A 514 5.62 -38.96 -1.79
CA THR A 514 4.32 -38.25 -1.85
C THR A 514 3.63 -38.32 -0.49
N ILE A 515 3.64 -39.48 0.15
CA ILE A 515 3.07 -39.69 1.48
C ILE A 515 3.79 -38.81 2.52
N ASN A 516 5.12 -38.79 2.53
CA ASN A 516 5.89 -37.95 3.44
C ASN A 516 5.56 -36.46 3.28
N ARG A 517 5.38 -35.98 2.03
CA ARG A 517 4.98 -34.60 1.76
C ARG A 517 3.55 -34.28 2.21
N LEU A 518 2.62 -35.22 2.01
CA LEU A 518 1.25 -35.12 2.54
C LEU A 518 1.26 -35.04 4.07
N LEU A 519 2.03 -35.90 4.74
CA LEU A 519 2.15 -35.90 6.20
C LEU A 519 2.85 -34.65 6.73
N ALA A 520 3.82 -34.09 6.00
CA ALA A 520 4.43 -32.80 6.35
C ALA A 520 3.41 -31.65 6.31
N ALA A 521 2.56 -31.60 5.27
CA ALA A 521 1.47 -30.64 5.19
C ALA A 521 0.44 -30.83 6.32
N VAL A 522 0.08 -32.08 6.64
CA VAL A 522 -0.79 -32.41 7.79
C VAL A 522 -0.18 -31.91 9.11
N ASN A 523 1.13 -32.06 9.29
CA ASN A 523 1.84 -31.54 10.46
C ASN A 523 1.81 -30.00 10.54
N GLN A 524 1.81 -29.28 9.42
CA GLN A 524 1.66 -27.81 9.43
C GLN A 524 0.26 -27.38 9.87
N HIS A 525 -0.79 -28.12 9.49
CA HIS A 525 -2.14 -27.89 10.02
C HIS A 525 -2.22 -28.20 11.51
N ARG A 526 -1.59 -29.29 11.97
CA ARG A 526 -1.48 -29.59 13.39
C ARG A 526 -0.76 -28.49 14.17
N GLN A 527 0.32 -27.94 13.62
CA GLN A 527 1.03 -26.82 14.23
C GLN A 527 0.16 -25.56 14.30
N ALA A 528 -0.66 -25.27 13.29
CA ALA A 528 -1.60 -24.14 13.33
C ALA A 528 -2.69 -24.34 14.40
N LEU A 529 -3.25 -25.55 14.49
CA LEU A 529 -4.18 -25.94 15.55
C LEU A 529 -3.57 -25.68 16.94
N LEU A 530 -2.34 -26.13 17.16
CA LEU A 530 -1.64 -25.98 18.44
C LEU A 530 -1.13 -24.55 18.73
N ALA A 531 -1.02 -23.71 17.70
CA ALA A 531 -0.65 -22.30 17.84
C ALA A 531 -1.84 -21.40 18.18
N CYS A 532 -3.08 -21.88 17.95
CA CYS A 532 -4.30 -21.20 18.34
C CYS A 532 -4.65 -21.47 19.81
N ASP A 533 -5.39 -20.54 20.41
CA ASP A 533 -5.80 -20.62 21.81
C ASP A 533 -6.88 -21.70 22.01
N GLN A 534 -7.77 -21.84 21.04
CA GLN A 534 -8.96 -22.69 21.07
C GLN A 534 -9.27 -23.28 19.68
N ALA A 535 -10.11 -24.31 19.60
CA ALA A 535 -10.50 -24.95 18.34
C ALA A 535 -12.01 -25.22 18.22
N LEU A 536 -12.54 -25.07 17.00
CA LEU A 536 -13.90 -25.41 16.62
C LEU A 536 -13.92 -26.72 15.82
N ALA A 537 -14.67 -27.70 16.32
CA ALA A 537 -14.87 -28.98 15.65
C ALA A 537 -16.25 -29.05 15.00
N ALA A 538 -16.30 -29.50 13.74
CA ALA A 538 -17.55 -29.67 13.00
C ALA A 538 -18.35 -30.94 13.38
N SER A 539 -17.77 -31.85 14.16
CA SER A 539 -18.39 -33.12 14.54
C SER A 539 -17.74 -33.71 15.80
N PRO A 540 -18.43 -34.61 16.53
CA PRO A 540 -17.85 -35.25 17.72
C PRO A 540 -16.54 -36.02 17.45
N PRO A 541 -16.39 -36.79 16.35
CA PRO A 541 -15.11 -37.43 16.02
C PRO A 541 -13.96 -36.44 15.80
N LEU A 542 -14.22 -35.31 15.12
CA LEU A 542 -13.23 -34.25 14.96
C LEU A 542 -12.84 -33.64 16.30
N ALA A 543 -13.82 -33.43 17.19
CA ALA A 543 -13.55 -32.86 18.51
C ALA A 543 -12.64 -33.76 19.35
N THR A 544 -12.85 -35.08 19.31
CA THR A 544 -11.97 -36.05 19.96
C THR A 544 -10.57 -36.02 19.36
N ALA A 545 -10.46 -36.07 18.03
CA ALA A 545 -9.17 -36.04 17.35
C ALA A 545 -8.37 -34.76 17.62
N MET A 546 -9.02 -33.59 17.68
CA MET A 546 -8.37 -32.33 18.03
C MET A 546 -7.80 -32.35 19.46
N ARG A 547 -8.54 -32.93 20.43
CA ARG A 547 -8.07 -33.07 21.82
C ARG A 547 -6.88 -34.03 21.91
N GLU A 548 -6.95 -35.17 21.23
CA GLU A 548 -5.86 -36.15 21.15
C GLU A 548 -4.62 -35.56 20.45
N ALA A 549 -4.82 -34.67 19.46
CA ALA A 549 -3.74 -33.97 18.80
C ALA A 549 -3.02 -32.94 19.71
N GLY A 550 -3.63 -32.58 20.85
CA GLY A 550 -3.06 -31.71 21.88
C GLY A 550 -3.71 -30.32 21.98
N ALA A 551 -4.85 -30.08 21.30
CA ALA A 551 -5.57 -28.82 21.44
C ALA A 551 -6.10 -28.65 22.88
N SER A 552 -5.77 -27.52 23.50
CA SER A 552 -6.07 -27.20 24.90
C SER A 552 -7.58 -27.13 25.18
N GLN A 553 -8.34 -26.51 24.28
CA GLN A 553 -9.79 -26.34 24.38
C GLN A 553 -10.44 -26.55 23.01
N VAL A 554 -11.40 -27.47 22.95
CA VAL A 554 -12.10 -27.85 21.73
C VAL A 554 -13.60 -27.80 21.96
N CYS A 555 -14.29 -26.98 21.17
CA CYS A 555 -15.73 -26.78 21.19
C CYS A 555 -16.39 -27.42 19.97
N LEU A 556 -17.42 -28.23 20.20
CA LEU A 556 -18.23 -28.82 19.13
C LEU A 556 -19.24 -27.78 18.64
N VAL A 557 -19.22 -27.47 17.34
CA VAL A 557 -20.15 -26.52 16.72
C VAL A 557 -20.69 -27.08 15.40
N GLU A 558 -21.91 -27.59 15.49
CA GLU A 558 -22.77 -28.08 14.41
C GLU A 558 -23.99 -27.14 14.19
N THR A 559 -24.48 -26.52 15.27
CA THR A 559 -25.66 -25.63 15.26
C THR A 559 -25.35 -24.23 15.78
N ALA A 560 -26.20 -23.26 15.45
CA ALA A 560 -26.04 -21.87 15.90
C ALA A 560 -26.17 -21.75 17.42
N GLU A 561 -26.98 -22.62 18.05
CA GLU A 561 -27.15 -22.69 19.50
C GLU A 561 -25.84 -23.10 20.19
N GLN A 562 -25.14 -24.09 19.63
CA GLN A 562 -23.83 -24.50 20.14
C GLN A 562 -22.78 -23.40 19.93
N LEU A 563 -22.80 -22.72 18.78
CA LEU A 563 -21.93 -21.54 18.57
C LEU A 563 -22.22 -20.45 19.60
N GLY A 564 -23.49 -20.19 19.93
CA GLY A 564 -23.91 -19.21 20.94
C GLY A 564 -23.51 -19.57 22.38
N GLN A 565 -23.29 -20.85 22.68
CA GLN A 565 -22.73 -21.28 23.97
C GLN A 565 -21.23 -21.00 24.08
N VAL A 566 -20.52 -20.95 22.95
CA VAL A 566 -19.09 -20.69 22.87
C VAL A 566 -18.82 -19.20 22.76
N PHE A 567 -19.52 -18.54 21.86
CA PHE A 567 -19.48 -17.10 21.61
C PHE A 567 -20.82 -16.53 22.04
N ALA A 568 -20.87 -16.09 23.30
CA ALA A 568 -22.04 -15.40 23.81
C ALA A 568 -22.33 -14.17 22.95
N ALA A 569 -23.62 -13.84 22.82
CA ALA A 569 -24.05 -12.63 22.14
C ALA A 569 -23.26 -11.43 22.68
N PRO A 570 -22.77 -10.55 21.79
CA PRO A 570 -21.88 -9.49 22.21
C PRO A 570 -22.60 -8.57 23.20
N PRO A 571 -21.97 -8.19 24.32
CA PRO A 571 -22.62 -7.40 25.35
C PRO A 571 -23.14 -6.08 24.76
N SER A 572 -24.24 -5.57 25.33
CA SER A 572 -24.63 -4.18 25.10
C SER A 572 -23.50 -3.26 25.56
N LYS A 573 -23.25 -2.15 24.84
CA LYS A 573 -22.24 -1.17 25.23
C LYS A 573 -22.51 -0.74 26.68
N SER A 574 -21.61 -1.07 27.60
CA SER A 574 -21.70 -0.68 29.01
C SER A 574 -21.07 0.68 29.28
N VAL A 575 -20.21 1.14 28.38
CA VAL A 575 -19.47 2.41 28.44
C VAL A 575 -19.62 3.12 27.10
N ARG A 576 -19.76 4.46 27.14
CA ARG A 576 -19.82 5.27 25.91
C ARG A 576 -18.49 5.25 25.18
N ARG A 577 -18.51 5.27 23.85
CA ARG A 577 -17.31 5.20 23.00
C ARG A 577 -17.08 6.53 22.30
N LEU A 578 -15.91 7.12 22.51
CA LEU A 578 -15.47 8.32 21.81
C LEU A 578 -14.39 7.95 20.79
N LEU A 579 -14.56 8.37 19.54
CA LEU A 579 -13.52 8.29 18.52
C LEU A 579 -12.99 9.69 18.20
N SER A 580 -11.77 9.98 18.61
CA SER A 580 -11.08 11.22 18.26
C SER A 580 -10.27 11.03 16.97
N ALA A 581 -10.42 11.89 15.97
CA ALA A 581 -9.57 11.88 14.79
C ALA A 581 -8.62 13.08 14.81
N ASN A 582 -7.31 12.83 14.69
CA ASN A 582 -6.29 13.89 14.60
C ASN A 582 -5.14 13.47 13.70
N ILE A 583 -4.62 14.35 12.84
CA ILE A 583 -3.56 14.00 11.88
C ILE A 583 -2.31 13.44 12.57
N PHE A 584 -1.97 13.93 13.76
CA PHE A 584 -0.85 13.45 14.57
C PHE A 584 -1.32 13.04 15.96
N PHE A 585 -0.76 11.97 16.50
CA PHE A 585 -1.00 11.53 17.88
C PHE A 585 0.23 10.80 18.41
N ALA A 586 0.42 10.85 19.72
CA ALA A 586 1.49 10.20 20.46
C ALA A 586 1.79 8.79 19.91
N PRO A 587 3.07 8.45 19.66
CA PRO A 587 4.28 9.15 20.09
C PRO A 587 4.69 10.34 19.19
N ARG A 588 3.94 10.60 18.12
CA ARG A 588 4.18 11.73 17.22
C ARG A 588 3.25 12.88 17.60
N SER A 589 3.75 13.81 18.39
CA SER A 589 3.00 15.00 18.80
C SER A 589 3.66 16.24 18.20
N PHE A 590 2.85 17.12 17.58
CA PHE A 590 3.35 18.37 17.00
C PHE A 590 2.35 19.52 17.16
N GLY A 591 2.83 20.63 17.74
CA GLY A 591 2.05 21.86 17.88
C GLY A 591 0.95 21.80 18.95
N GLY A 592 0.36 22.96 19.24
CA GLY A 592 -0.62 23.11 20.32
C GLY A 592 -1.91 22.30 20.09
N ALA A 593 -2.41 22.23 18.85
CA ALA A 593 -3.62 21.48 18.51
C ALA A 593 -3.51 20.00 18.90
N THR A 594 -2.37 19.38 18.60
CA THR A 594 -2.11 17.97 18.92
C THR A 594 -1.97 17.75 20.41
N VAL A 595 -1.29 18.66 21.13
CA VAL A 595 -1.19 18.60 22.59
C VAL A 595 -2.58 18.64 23.24
N ILE A 596 -3.46 19.53 22.77
CA ILE A 596 -4.84 19.61 23.28
C ILE A 596 -5.61 18.31 22.99
N ALA A 597 -5.60 17.83 21.75
CA ALA A 597 -6.28 16.59 21.37
C ALA A 597 -5.80 15.38 22.22
N GLU A 598 -4.50 15.28 22.45
CA GLU A 598 -3.89 14.25 23.31
C GLU A 598 -4.31 14.38 24.77
N GLN A 599 -4.27 15.59 25.34
CA GLN A 599 -4.68 15.80 26.73
C GLN A 599 -6.17 15.57 26.94
N MET A 600 -7.02 16.03 26.01
CA MET A 600 -8.46 15.79 26.09
C MET A 600 -8.76 14.30 25.99
N SER A 601 -8.13 13.56 25.06
CA SER A 601 -8.28 12.11 24.96
C SER A 601 -7.86 11.40 26.25
N ARG A 602 -6.71 11.79 26.83
CA ARG A 602 -6.21 11.21 28.09
C ARG A 602 -7.16 11.47 29.27
N LEU A 603 -7.57 12.71 29.46
CA LEU A 603 -8.37 13.11 30.64
C LEU A 603 -9.80 12.59 30.56
N THR A 604 -10.42 12.61 29.38
CA THR A 604 -11.76 12.04 29.19
C THR A 604 -11.75 10.53 29.38
N GLY A 605 -10.73 9.82 28.90
CA GLY A 605 -10.56 8.38 29.14
C GLY A 605 -10.33 8.04 30.62
N ALA A 606 -9.55 8.86 31.34
CA ALA A 606 -9.28 8.66 32.76
C ALA A 606 -10.53 8.73 33.67
N THR A 607 -11.63 9.32 33.19
CA THR A 607 -12.91 9.33 33.92
C THR A 607 -13.57 7.96 34.03
N GLY A 608 -13.21 7.00 33.18
CA GLY A 608 -13.88 5.70 33.08
C GLY A 608 -15.30 5.75 32.48
N ARG A 609 -15.86 6.94 32.24
CA ARG A 609 -17.17 7.11 31.57
C ARG A 609 -17.12 6.87 30.06
N TRP A 610 -15.93 7.01 29.48
CA TRP A 610 -15.69 6.92 28.04
C TRP A 610 -14.57 5.95 27.72
N GLN A 611 -14.83 5.03 26.80
CA GLN A 611 -13.82 4.20 26.15
C GLN A 611 -13.24 5.00 24.97
N GLN A 612 -11.95 5.32 25.03
CA GLN A 612 -11.28 6.22 24.09
C GLN A 612 -10.62 5.48 22.93
N PHE A 613 -10.95 5.93 21.72
CA PHE A 613 -10.33 5.51 20.47
C PHE A 613 -9.75 6.71 19.74
N VAL A 614 -8.64 6.52 19.04
CA VAL A 614 -8.01 7.59 18.25
C VAL A 614 -7.75 7.11 16.83
N PHE A 615 -8.14 7.89 15.84
CA PHE A 615 -7.75 7.70 14.44
C PHE A 615 -6.70 8.73 14.03
N THR A 616 -5.55 8.27 13.52
CA THR A 616 -4.42 9.17 13.22
C THR A 616 -3.59 8.72 12.02
N ALA A 617 -2.68 9.55 11.52
CA ALA A 617 -1.75 9.17 10.47
C ALA A 617 -0.40 8.69 11.02
N ILE A 618 0.18 7.71 10.34
CA ILE A 618 1.55 7.22 10.52
C ILE A 618 2.25 7.32 9.16
N PRO A 619 3.52 7.70 9.04
CA PRO A 619 4.17 7.73 7.75
C PRO A 619 4.17 6.40 7.03
N ASP A 620 4.04 6.47 5.71
CA ASP A 620 4.09 5.34 4.78
C ASP A 620 5.40 4.54 4.82
N THR A 621 6.45 5.06 5.48
CA THR A 621 7.70 4.35 5.77
C THR A 621 7.58 3.34 6.91
N ASP A 622 6.65 3.54 7.83
CA ASP A 622 6.43 2.72 9.02
C ASP A 622 5.24 1.78 8.84
N VAL A 623 4.14 2.29 8.29
CA VAL A 623 2.89 1.55 8.03
C VAL A 623 2.51 1.75 6.56
N PRO A 624 2.25 0.69 5.77
CA PRO A 624 1.89 0.84 4.36
C PRO A 624 0.77 1.85 4.11
N ARG A 625 0.84 2.58 3.00
CA ARG A 625 -0.13 3.63 2.67
C ARG A 625 -1.56 3.06 2.64
N TYR A 626 -2.46 3.71 3.38
CA TYR A 626 -3.85 3.34 3.57
C TYR A 626 -4.06 1.96 4.22
N SER A 627 -3.06 1.40 4.91
CA SER A 627 -3.27 0.28 5.85
C SER A 627 -3.41 0.79 7.27
N LEU A 628 -4.05 0.00 8.12
CA LEU A 628 -4.24 0.28 9.54
C LEU A 628 -3.21 -0.45 10.40
N TYR A 629 -2.82 0.19 11.50
CA TYR A 629 -1.98 -0.38 12.54
C TYR A 629 -2.47 0.08 13.91
N ARG A 630 -2.82 -0.87 14.78
CA ARG A 630 -3.30 -0.59 16.13
C ARG A 630 -2.16 -0.65 17.14
N TYR A 631 -2.11 0.38 17.97
CA TYR A 631 -1.20 0.49 19.10
C TYR A 631 -1.91 1.22 20.26
N GLU A 632 -1.22 1.34 21.39
CA GLU A 632 -1.74 2.05 22.56
C GLU A 632 -0.89 3.28 22.88
N ALA A 633 -1.55 4.38 23.20
CA ALA A 633 -0.89 5.57 23.70
C ALA A 633 -1.85 6.34 24.62
N GLN A 634 -1.32 6.85 25.74
CA GLN A 634 -2.06 7.69 26.70
C GLN A 634 -3.36 7.05 27.22
N GLY A 635 -3.42 5.71 27.32
CA GLY A 635 -4.61 4.97 27.77
C GLY A 635 -5.73 4.88 26.72
N ALA A 636 -5.45 5.22 25.45
CA ALA A 636 -6.40 5.10 24.35
C ALA A 636 -5.94 4.05 23.33
N ALA A 637 -6.92 3.38 22.70
CA ALA A 637 -6.67 2.50 21.56
C ALA A 637 -6.49 3.35 20.29
N VAL A 638 -5.28 3.35 19.72
CA VAL A 638 -4.96 4.18 18.55
C VAL A 638 -4.92 3.33 17.28
N LEU A 639 -5.71 3.77 16.29
CA LEU A 639 -5.83 3.22 14.95
C LEU A 639 -5.06 4.13 13.99
N GLY A 640 -3.79 3.82 13.78
CA GLY A 640 -2.91 4.60 12.91
C GLY A 640 -2.96 4.13 11.47
N MET A 641 -3.27 5.04 10.55
CA MET A 641 -3.31 4.78 9.12
C MET A 641 -2.02 5.25 8.44
N GLY A 642 -1.42 4.39 7.60
CA GLY A 642 -0.28 4.78 6.79
C GLY A 642 -0.63 5.91 5.81
N LEU A 643 0.10 7.02 5.85
CA LEU A 643 -0.11 8.18 5.00
C LEU A 643 1.24 8.74 4.53
N SER A 644 1.30 9.22 3.29
CA SER A 644 2.54 9.78 2.76
C SER A 644 2.83 11.15 3.37
N GLU A 645 4.10 11.50 3.53
CA GLU A 645 4.49 12.89 3.87
C GLU A 645 4.34 13.84 2.67
N GLN A 646 4.23 13.29 1.45
CA GLN A 646 3.99 14.03 0.22
C GLN A 646 2.52 13.89 -0.16
N ILE A 647 1.70 14.76 0.41
CA ILE A 647 0.25 14.83 0.16
C ILE A 647 0.01 15.94 -0.88
N SER A 648 -0.84 15.67 -1.87
CA SER A 648 -1.20 16.69 -2.86
C SER A 648 -2.04 17.80 -2.23
N ASP A 649 -2.03 19.01 -2.80
CA ASP A 649 -2.82 20.15 -2.29
C ASP A 649 -4.32 19.84 -2.18
N ARG A 650 -4.84 18.96 -3.05
CA ARG A 650 -6.22 18.47 -2.98
C ARG A 650 -6.39 17.46 -1.84
N ASP A 651 -5.53 16.45 -1.76
CA ASP A 651 -5.62 15.41 -0.71
C ASP A 651 -5.42 15.98 0.70
N MET A 652 -4.86 17.19 0.84
CA MET A 652 -4.81 17.90 2.13
C MET A 652 -6.19 18.18 2.73
N PHE A 653 -7.25 18.24 1.92
CA PHE A 653 -8.63 18.47 2.39
C PHE A 653 -9.66 17.48 1.81
N GLU A 654 -9.36 16.82 0.70
CA GLU A 654 -10.27 15.90 0.01
C GLU A 654 -9.51 14.61 -0.37
N ASN A 655 -9.35 13.69 0.59
CA ASN A 655 -8.57 12.45 0.41
C ASN A 655 -9.50 11.22 0.35
N HIS A 656 -10.02 10.90 -0.83
CA HIS A 656 -11.01 9.80 -0.98
C HIS A 656 -10.48 8.41 -0.58
N SER A 657 -9.15 8.23 -0.52
CA SER A 657 -8.56 6.94 -0.16
C SER A 657 -8.67 6.63 1.34
N THR A 658 -8.94 7.63 2.18
CA THR A 658 -9.12 7.45 3.63
C THR A 658 -10.53 6.98 3.99
N VAL A 659 -11.52 7.31 3.15
CA VAL A 659 -12.95 6.99 3.35
C VAL A 659 -13.19 5.52 3.68
N PRO A 660 -12.78 4.53 2.86
CA PRO A 660 -13.08 3.12 3.15
C PRO A 660 -12.43 2.62 4.43
N ILE A 661 -11.27 3.19 4.79
CA ILE A 661 -10.54 2.85 6.01
C ILE A 661 -11.28 3.41 7.22
N PHE A 662 -11.67 4.68 7.16
CA PHE A 662 -12.39 5.33 8.26
C PHE A 662 -13.80 4.76 8.45
N GLU A 663 -14.52 4.41 7.38
CA GLU A 663 -15.81 3.72 7.46
C GLU A 663 -15.69 2.35 8.14
N ALA A 664 -14.64 1.58 7.83
CA ALA A 664 -14.36 0.33 8.54
C ALA A 664 -14.08 0.57 10.03
N VAL A 665 -13.33 1.63 10.36
CA VAL A 665 -13.08 2.04 11.75
C VAL A 665 -14.38 2.41 12.47
N LEU A 666 -15.23 3.25 11.86
CA LEU A 666 -16.52 3.63 12.45
C LEU A 666 -17.40 2.40 12.72
N LYS A 667 -17.39 1.42 11.81
CA LYS A 667 -18.16 0.19 11.96
C LYS A 667 -17.68 -0.65 13.14
N SER A 668 -16.38 -0.91 13.25
CA SER A 668 -15.83 -1.78 14.30
C SER A 668 -15.76 -1.08 15.67
N VAL A 669 -15.34 0.20 15.69
CA VAL A 669 -15.35 1.00 16.94
C VAL A 669 -16.78 1.22 17.40
N ALA A 670 -17.73 1.42 16.47
CA ALA A 670 -19.10 1.83 16.76
C ALA A 670 -19.12 2.97 17.79
N PRO A 671 -18.51 4.14 17.50
CA PRO A 671 -18.47 5.24 18.45
C PRO A 671 -19.87 5.80 18.69
N ASP A 672 -20.12 6.28 19.90
CA ASP A 672 -21.33 7.05 20.20
C ASP A 672 -21.14 8.52 19.81
N LEU A 673 -19.89 9.00 19.82
CA LEU A 673 -19.52 10.35 19.38
C LEU A 673 -18.17 10.33 18.65
N VAL A 674 -18.03 11.17 17.61
CA VAL A 674 -16.75 11.41 16.94
C VAL A 674 -16.27 12.84 17.21
N HIS A 675 -15.00 13.02 17.58
CA HIS A 675 -14.39 14.35 17.73
C HIS A 675 -13.28 14.57 16.72
N LEU A 676 -13.47 15.51 15.80
CA LEU A 676 -12.49 15.86 14.78
C LEU A 676 -11.58 17.01 15.27
N HIS A 677 -10.28 16.77 15.22
CA HIS A 677 -9.22 17.74 15.45
C HIS A 677 -8.27 17.73 14.25
N SER A 678 -7.85 18.89 13.76
CA SER A 678 -6.75 19.04 12.77
C SER A 678 -6.63 17.87 11.78
N ILE A 679 -7.69 17.63 11.01
CA ILE A 679 -7.81 16.47 10.10
C ILE A 679 -7.17 16.71 8.72
N GLN A 680 -6.25 17.69 8.64
CA GLN A 680 -5.57 18.02 7.38
C GLN A 680 -4.81 16.80 6.86
N GLY A 681 -5.01 16.43 5.60
CA GLY A 681 -4.43 15.23 4.99
C GLY A 681 -5.21 13.93 5.24
N LEU A 682 -5.98 13.82 6.33
CA LEU A 682 -6.97 12.74 6.51
C LEU A 682 -8.20 12.98 5.62
N GLY A 683 -8.53 14.26 5.39
CA GLY A 683 -9.61 14.69 4.51
C GLY A 683 -10.88 15.05 5.29
N ALA A 684 -11.61 16.05 4.78
CA ALA A 684 -12.87 16.51 5.38
C ALA A 684 -13.98 15.45 5.26
N GLN A 685 -13.84 14.49 4.33
CA GLN A 685 -14.82 13.43 4.13
C GLN A 685 -14.99 12.51 5.36
N LEU A 686 -14.09 12.55 6.34
CA LEU A 686 -14.31 11.89 7.63
C LEU A 686 -15.62 12.35 8.29
N ALA A 687 -15.93 13.64 8.23
CA ALA A 687 -17.19 14.19 8.73
C ALA A 687 -18.39 13.65 7.93
N ASP A 688 -18.29 13.59 6.59
CA ASP A 688 -19.34 13.02 5.75
C ASP A 688 -19.58 11.53 6.07
N CYS A 689 -18.53 10.78 6.45
CA CYS A 689 -18.67 9.39 6.91
C CYS A 689 -19.46 9.31 8.23
N CYS A 690 -19.21 10.22 9.16
CA CYS A 690 -19.96 10.28 10.43
C CYS A 690 -21.44 10.58 10.17
N ALA A 691 -21.72 11.60 9.36
CA ALA A 691 -23.08 11.97 8.98
C ALA A 691 -23.82 10.82 8.28
N ARG A 692 -23.20 10.13 7.31
CA ARG A 692 -23.79 8.96 6.64
C ARG A 692 -24.05 7.80 7.59
N ALA A 693 -23.20 7.61 8.59
CA ALA A 693 -23.35 6.57 9.61
C ALA A 693 -24.38 6.94 10.69
N GLY A 694 -24.92 8.16 10.68
CA GLY A 694 -25.81 8.67 11.72
C GLY A 694 -25.12 8.84 13.08
N ILE A 695 -23.79 8.99 13.09
CA ILE A 695 -23.01 9.17 14.32
C ILE A 695 -22.78 10.67 14.52
N PRO A 696 -23.19 11.24 15.67
CA PRO A 696 -22.95 12.65 15.94
C PRO A 696 -21.45 12.94 15.98
N PHE A 697 -21.06 14.12 15.49
CA PHE A 697 -19.67 14.54 15.50
C PHE A 697 -19.50 16.01 15.84
N VAL A 698 -18.39 16.30 16.51
CA VAL A 698 -18.01 17.64 16.94
C VAL A 698 -16.63 17.99 16.38
N VAL A 699 -16.38 19.29 16.18
CA VAL A 699 -15.12 19.77 15.57
C VAL A 699 -14.50 20.85 16.44
N THR A 700 -13.23 20.70 16.83
CA THR A 700 -12.47 21.80 17.44
C THR A 700 -11.76 22.64 16.38
N LEU A 701 -12.04 23.94 16.40
CA LEU A 701 -11.52 24.95 15.47
C LEU A 701 -10.13 25.45 15.94
N HIS A 702 -9.14 24.54 15.89
CA HIS A 702 -7.78 24.81 16.37
C HIS A 702 -7.07 25.95 15.63
N ASP A 703 -7.35 26.11 14.33
CA ASP A 703 -6.76 27.12 13.46
C ASP A 703 -7.79 27.58 12.41
N ALA A 704 -7.36 28.40 11.44
CA ALA A 704 -8.22 28.92 10.37
C ALA A 704 -8.24 28.01 9.12
N TRP A 705 -7.78 26.75 9.19
CA TRP A 705 -7.75 25.85 8.03
C TRP A 705 -9.11 25.72 7.35
N TRP A 706 -10.19 25.56 8.10
CA TRP A 706 -11.54 25.39 7.53
C TRP A 706 -11.96 26.55 6.61
N ILE A 707 -11.49 27.77 6.88
CA ILE A 707 -11.87 28.99 6.16
C ILE A 707 -10.70 29.62 5.37
N CYS A 708 -9.48 29.10 5.47
CA CYS A 708 -8.30 29.68 4.84
C CYS A 708 -7.42 28.61 4.16
N GLY A 709 -7.20 28.75 2.85
CA GLY A 709 -6.31 27.87 2.07
C GLY A 709 -4.83 27.93 2.48
N ARG A 710 -4.44 28.91 3.31
CA ARG A 710 -3.10 29.06 3.89
C ARG A 710 -3.03 28.67 5.37
N GLN A 711 -4.13 28.17 5.94
CA GLN A 711 -4.31 27.72 7.34
C GLN A 711 -4.15 28.79 8.42
N PHE A 712 -3.16 29.66 8.33
CA PHE A 712 -2.81 30.67 9.35
C PHE A 712 -3.11 32.11 8.91
N MET A 713 -3.82 32.29 7.80
CA MET A 713 -4.15 33.62 7.24
C MET A 713 -2.91 34.45 6.90
N ILE A 714 -1.85 33.77 6.44
CA ILE A 714 -0.57 34.36 6.05
C ILE A 714 -0.43 34.29 4.53
N ASN A 715 -0.12 35.42 3.91
CA ASN A 715 0.12 35.50 2.46
C ASN A 715 1.48 34.88 2.05
N ASP A 716 1.83 35.01 0.78
CA ASP A 716 3.11 34.52 0.23
C ASP A 716 4.34 35.29 0.73
N GLN A 717 4.15 36.51 1.24
CA GLN A 717 5.17 37.36 1.85
C GLN A 717 5.40 37.08 3.35
N GLY A 718 4.70 36.10 3.93
CA GLY A 718 4.83 35.77 5.35
C GLY A 718 4.14 36.77 6.30
N ARG A 719 3.18 37.56 5.80
CA ARG A 719 2.41 38.54 6.59
C ARG A 719 0.95 38.15 6.69
N TYR A 720 0.29 38.58 7.78
CA TYR A 720 -1.17 38.47 7.89
C TYR A 720 -1.86 39.11 6.68
N CYS A 721 -2.85 38.42 6.10
CA CYS A 721 -3.51 38.84 4.88
C CYS A 721 -4.54 39.98 5.07
N GLY A 722 -4.77 40.43 6.32
CA GLY A 722 -5.64 41.58 6.63
C GLY A 722 -7.13 41.26 6.70
N GLN A 723 -7.52 40.01 6.47
CA GLN A 723 -8.94 39.61 6.37
C GLN A 723 -9.50 39.14 7.70
N THR A 724 -10.69 39.59 8.08
CA THR A 724 -11.50 39.02 9.18
C THR A 724 -12.70 38.23 8.65
N SER A 725 -13.26 38.67 7.53
CA SER A 725 -14.17 37.88 6.69
C SER A 725 -13.43 37.50 5.41
N ILE A 726 -13.57 36.25 4.97
CA ILE A 726 -12.84 35.68 3.85
C ILE A 726 -13.44 36.15 2.53
N ASP A 727 -12.63 36.88 1.76
CA ASP A 727 -12.87 37.26 0.38
C ASP A 727 -11.98 36.41 -0.54
N LEU A 728 -12.61 35.62 -1.40
CA LEU A 728 -11.91 34.74 -2.34
C LEU A 728 -11.06 35.50 -3.35
N ALA A 729 -11.40 36.75 -3.68
CA ALA A 729 -10.60 37.59 -4.55
C ALA A 729 -9.25 37.94 -3.91
N VAL A 730 -9.23 38.21 -2.60
CA VAL A 730 -7.98 38.41 -1.84
C VAL A 730 -7.26 37.08 -1.64
N CYS A 731 -7.98 35.99 -1.38
CA CYS A 731 -7.35 34.66 -1.27
C CYS A 731 -6.67 34.23 -2.57
N ALA A 732 -7.17 34.61 -3.74
CA ALA A 732 -6.58 34.28 -5.04
C ALA A 732 -5.14 34.79 -5.20
N THR A 733 -4.74 35.83 -4.47
CA THR A 733 -3.33 36.30 -4.43
C THR A 733 -2.49 35.61 -3.35
N CYS A 734 -3.12 34.89 -2.42
CA CYS A 734 -2.47 34.23 -1.29
C CYS A 734 -2.15 32.75 -1.57
N VAL A 735 -2.92 32.09 -2.45
CA VAL A 735 -2.78 30.66 -2.80
C VAL A 735 -2.18 30.47 -4.19
N ASP A 736 -1.58 29.30 -4.43
CA ASP A 736 -0.99 28.96 -5.73
C ASP A 736 -2.05 28.61 -6.80
N ASP A 737 -3.21 28.09 -6.39
CA ASP A 737 -4.34 27.72 -7.25
C ASP A 737 -5.66 28.27 -6.70
N ALA A 738 -6.12 29.37 -7.30
CA ALA A 738 -7.34 30.06 -6.87
C ALA A 738 -8.61 29.23 -7.10
N ALA A 739 -8.67 28.47 -8.21
CA ALA A 739 -9.85 27.66 -8.55
C ALA A 739 -9.98 26.46 -7.61
N LEU A 740 -8.85 25.81 -7.28
CA LEU A 740 -8.83 24.76 -6.27
C LEU A 740 -9.25 25.31 -4.90
N ASN A 741 -8.79 26.51 -4.54
CA ASN A 741 -9.18 27.14 -3.28
C ASN A 741 -10.67 27.49 -3.23
N GLU A 742 -11.30 27.93 -4.32
CA GLU A 742 -12.75 28.16 -4.37
C GLU A 742 -13.53 26.86 -4.09
N HIS A 743 -13.15 25.75 -4.77
CA HIS A 743 -13.72 24.42 -4.51
C HIS A 743 -13.52 23.99 -3.05
N ARG A 744 -12.31 24.15 -2.53
CA ARG A 744 -11.95 23.82 -1.14
C ARG A 744 -12.83 24.59 -0.16
N GLN A 745 -13.00 25.90 -0.34
CA GLN A 745 -13.73 26.75 0.59
C GLN A 745 -15.20 26.35 0.65
N LYS A 746 -15.81 26.09 -0.51
CA LYS A 746 -17.17 25.58 -0.58
C LYS A 746 -17.30 24.22 0.13
N LEU A 747 -16.46 23.26 -0.24
CA LEU A 747 -16.50 21.90 0.33
C LEU A 747 -16.34 21.93 1.86
N LEU A 748 -15.32 22.63 2.37
CA LEU A 748 -15.05 22.68 3.80
C LEU A 748 -16.15 23.40 4.59
N ALA A 749 -16.73 24.47 4.04
CA ALA A 749 -17.84 25.15 4.67
C ALA A 749 -19.10 24.27 4.73
N ASP A 750 -19.42 23.59 3.63
CA ASP A 750 -20.58 22.68 3.55
C ASP A 750 -20.40 21.47 4.49
N THR A 751 -19.18 20.93 4.60
CA THR A 751 -18.87 19.86 5.56
C THR A 751 -18.93 20.34 7.01
N LEU A 752 -18.34 21.50 7.34
CA LEU A 752 -18.29 21.98 8.72
C LEU A 752 -19.68 22.34 9.27
N LYS A 753 -20.61 22.78 8.41
CA LYS A 753 -22.02 23.02 8.77
C LYS A 753 -22.80 21.77 9.17
N GLN A 754 -22.29 20.57 8.85
CA GLN A 754 -22.94 19.31 9.25
C GLN A 754 -22.57 18.88 10.68
N ALA A 755 -21.58 19.53 11.32
CA ALA A 755 -21.18 19.20 12.68
C ALA A 755 -22.31 19.48 13.67
N ASN A 756 -22.49 18.59 14.64
CA ASN A 756 -23.45 18.80 15.73
C ASN A 756 -23.02 19.95 16.66
N LEU A 757 -21.71 20.15 16.81
CA LEU A 757 -21.17 21.25 17.60
C LEU A 757 -19.79 21.67 17.09
N LEU A 758 -19.57 22.97 17.02
CA LEU A 758 -18.26 23.57 16.77
C LEU A 758 -17.68 24.11 18.08
N LEU A 759 -16.44 23.74 18.38
CA LEU A 759 -15.74 24.14 19.59
C LEU A 759 -14.60 25.11 19.23
N ALA A 760 -14.74 26.36 19.68
CA ALA A 760 -13.73 27.39 19.50
C ALA A 760 -12.81 27.47 20.73
N PRO A 761 -11.47 27.51 20.56
CA PRO A 761 -10.55 27.61 21.67
C PRO A 761 -10.54 28.98 22.36
N SER A 762 -11.18 29.99 21.78
CA SER A 762 -11.22 31.36 22.29
C SER A 762 -12.45 32.11 21.77
N ARG A 763 -12.75 33.28 22.36
CA ARG A 763 -13.82 34.16 21.86
C ARG A 763 -13.48 34.67 20.47
N PHE A 764 -12.24 35.09 20.25
CA PHE A 764 -11.72 35.53 18.95
C PHE A 764 -11.94 34.47 17.87
N CYS A 765 -11.66 33.19 18.14
CA CYS A 765 -11.89 32.13 17.18
C CYS A 765 -13.39 31.96 16.88
N LYS A 766 -14.26 31.99 17.91
CA LYS A 766 -15.71 31.97 17.72
C LYS A 766 -16.17 33.11 16.82
N ASP A 767 -15.74 34.34 17.11
CA ASP A 767 -16.14 35.53 16.37
C ASP A 767 -15.60 35.51 14.93
N LEU A 768 -14.39 34.97 14.72
CA LEU A 768 -13.81 34.77 13.40
C LEU A 768 -14.68 33.84 12.55
N TYR A 769 -15.10 32.69 13.08
CA TYR A 769 -15.96 31.78 12.33
C TYR A 769 -17.39 32.33 12.15
N ALA A 770 -17.95 33.00 13.16
CA ALA A 770 -19.23 33.71 13.02
C ALA A 770 -19.19 34.75 11.88
N ALA A 771 -18.12 35.54 11.78
CA ALA A 771 -17.91 36.50 10.71
C ALA A 771 -17.75 35.88 9.30
N ASN A 772 -17.63 34.55 9.22
CA ASN A 772 -17.51 33.77 8.00
C ASN A 772 -18.72 32.87 7.73
N GLY A 773 -19.88 33.21 8.32
CA GLY A 773 -21.18 32.62 7.96
C GLY A 773 -21.52 31.32 8.67
N PHE A 774 -20.82 31.00 9.77
CA PHE A 774 -21.19 29.92 10.67
C PHE A 774 -22.08 30.46 11.80
N ASP A 775 -23.09 29.67 12.20
CA ASP A 775 -24.04 30.07 13.23
C ASP A 775 -23.36 30.23 14.60
N PRO A 776 -23.39 31.43 15.23
CA PRO A 776 -22.81 31.64 16.55
C PRO A 776 -23.43 30.79 17.66
N GLU A 777 -24.67 30.31 17.52
CA GLU A 777 -25.32 29.43 18.51
C GLU A 777 -24.75 28.01 18.45
N HIS A 778 -24.33 27.56 17.26
CA HIS A 778 -23.67 26.27 17.05
C HIS A 778 -22.16 26.28 17.32
N ILE A 779 -21.58 27.41 17.74
CA ILE A 779 -20.19 27.53 18.13
C ILE A 779 -20.08 27.80 19.63
N GLN A 780 -19.58 26.83 20.40
CA GLN A 780 -19.30 27.00 21.83
C GLN A 780 -17.82 27.28 22.09
N VAL A 781 -17.54 28.11 23.08
CA VAL A 781 -16.15 28.41 23.46
C VAL A 781 -15.71 27.39 24.50
N ASN A 782 -14.90 26.42 24.10
CA ASN A 782 -14.19 25.54 25.02
C ASN A 782 -12.73 25.97 25.04
N ARG A 783 -12.35 26.78 26.03
CA ARG A 783 -11.02 27.38 26.08
C ARG A 783 -9.95 26.30 26.21
N ASN A 784 -8.88 26.43 25.43
CA ASN A 784 -7.77 25.49 25.53
C ASN A 784 -7.13 25.56 26.92
N GLY A 785 -7.01 24.41 27.58
CA GLY A 785 -6.34 24.30 28.86
C GLY A 785 -4.82 24.35 28.69
N ILE A 786 -4.13 24.64 29.79
CA ILE A 786 -2.67 24.48 29.92
C ILE A 786 -2.34 23.55 31.09
N MET A 787 -1.07 23.18 31.21
CA MET A 787 -0.62 22.47 32.40
C MET A 787 -0.35 23.44 33.55
N ALA A 788 -1.04 23.19 34.67
CA ALA A 788 -0.80 23.91 35.92
C ALA A 788 0.68 23.83 36.35
N PRO A 789 1.22 24.85 37.02
CA PRO A 789 2.53 24.76 37.66
C PRO A 789 2.56 23.58 38.63
N ALA A 790 3.70 22.89 38.70
CA ALA A 790 3.86 21.81 39.66
C ALA A 790 3.74 22.34 41.11
N PRO A 791 3.28 21.52 42.06
CA PRO A 791 3.28 21.89 43.48
C PRO A 791 4.66 22.34 43.93
N GLY A 792 4.76 23.51 44.55
CA GLY A 792 6.02 24.10 44.99
C GLY A 792 6.82 24.82 43.90
N TYR A 793 6.25 25.05 42.70
CA TYR A 793 6.85 25.91 41.69
C TYR A 793 7.25 27.27 42.27
N GLN A 794 8.50 27.66 42.03
CA GLN A 794 9.04 28.96 42.39
C GLN A 794 9.93 29.51 41.27
N LYS A 795 9.86 30.82 41.06
CA LYS A 795 10.77 31.53 40.15
C LYS A 795 12.21 31.46 40.67
N GLN A 796 13.16 31.19 39.76
CA GLN A 796 14.58 31.22 40.09
C GLN A 796 15.04 32.68 40.25
N PRO A 797 15.78 33.03 41.32
CA PRO A 797 16.36 34.36 41.45
C PRO A 797 17.38 34.60 40.33
N GLY A 798 17.39 35.81 39.77
CA GLY A 798 18.33 36.24 38.73
C GLY A 798 19.01 37.56 39.12
N GLN A 799 20.21 37.80 38.58
CA GLN A 799 20.95 39.05 38.78
C GLN A 799 20.50 40.17 37.81
N THR A 800 19.96 39.79 36.66
CA THR A 800 19.42 40.67 35.61
C THR A 800 18.06 40.16 35.14
N ILE A 801 17.28 41.02 34.49
CA ILE A 801 15.99 40.61 33.90
C ILE A 801 16.20 39.64 32.73
N ARG A 802 15.41 38.57 32.67
CA ARG A 802 15.53 37.52 31.66
C ARG A 802 14.30 37.48 30.77
N PHE A 803 14.50 37.71 29.47
CA PHE A 803 13.47 37.56 28.45
C PHE A 803 13.47 36.14 27.89
N GLY A 804 12.30 35.57 27.65
CA GLY A 804 12.10 34.29 26.99
C GLY A 804 11.37 34.46 25.65
N PHE A 805 11.76 33.69 24.65
CA PHE A 805 11.04 33.60 23.38
C PHE A 805 10.83 32.14 22.97
N VAL A 806 9.57 31.77 22.72
CA VAL A 806 9.14 30.42 22.34
C VAL A 806 8.59 30.45 20.92
N GLY A 807 9.47 30.25 19.93
CA GLY A 807 9.07 30.32 18.52
C GLY A 807 10.09 29.85 17.47
N GLY A 808 11.33 29.50 17.88
CA GLY A 808 12.38 29.06 16.96
C GLY A 808 12.78 30.12 15.92
N ASP A 809 13.47 29.71 14.86
CA ASP A 809 13.89 30.57 13.73
C ASP A 809 12.73 30.83 12.76
N SER A 810 11.60 31.32 13.28
CA SER A 810 10.38 31.56 12.52
C SER A 810 10.07 33.05 12.45
N THR A 811 10.11 33.60 11.24
CA THR A 811 9.76 35.00 10.95
C THR A 811 8.32 35.30 11.36
N VAL A 812 7.40 34.36 11.13
CA VAL A 812 5.99 34.44 11.53
C VAL A 812 5.83 34.55 13.04
N LYS A 813 6.67 33.88 13.83
CA LYS A 813 6.63 33.98 15.30
C LYS A 813 7.34 35.24 15.83
N GLY A 814 7.96 36.03 14.94
CA GLY A 814 8.49 37.36 15.25
C GLY A 814 9.97 37.41 15.62
N ILE A 815 10.77 36.37 15.35
CA ILE A 815 12.21 36.38 15.70
C ILE A 815 12.95 37.57 15.08
N ASP A 816 12.63 37.94 13.84
CA ASP A 816 13.26 39.08 13.17
C ASP A 816 12.95 40.42 13.86
N VAL A 817 11.72 40.56 14.37
CA VAL A 817 11.28 41.75 15.11
C VAL A 817 12.01 41.82 16.45
N ILE A 818 12.16 40.68 17.13
CA ILE A 818 12.94 40.57 18.38
C ILE A 818 14.39 40.98 18.15
N ILE A 819 15.05 40.44 17.13
CA ILE A 819 16.44 40.77 16.81
C ILE A 819 16.58 42.26 16.55
N ARG A 820 15.76 42.86 15.68
CA ARG A 820 15.83 44.31 15.39
C ARG A 820 15.51 45.17 16.61
N ALA A 821 14.58 44.75 17.47
CA ALA A 821 14.24 45.48 18.68
C ALA A 821 15.44 45.55 19.64
N PHE A 822 16.06 44.40 19.94
CA PHE A 822 17.20 44.30 20.85
C PHE A 822 18.52 44.82 20.27
N SER A 823 18.80 44.63 18.98
CA SER A 823 20.02 45.14 18.33
C SER A 823 20.09 46.67 18.34
N GLY A 824 18.96 47.35 18.45
CA GLY A 824 18.88 48.82 18.54
C GLY A 824 18.94 49.37 19.96
N LEU A 825 19.31 48.57 20.96
CA LEU A 825 19.52 49.02 22.33
C LEU A 825 20.99 49.36 22.58
N ASP A 826 21.25 50.35 23.45
CA ASP A 826 22.60 50.74 23.87
C ASP A 826 22.97 50.19 25.26
N ARG A 827 22.35 49.08 25.68
CA ARG A 827 22.54 48.45 27.00
C ARG A 827 22.55 46.92 26.92
N SER A 828 23.22 46.27 27.87
CA SER A 828 23.48 44.82 27.89
C SER A 828 23.11 44.13 29.21
N ASP A 829 22.44 44.83 30.11
CA ASP A 829 22.05 44.39 31.45
C ASP A 829 20.78 43.51 31.47
N TYR A 830 20.68 42.58 30.52
CA TYR A 830 19.59 41.61 30.38
C TYR A 830 20.08 40.32 29.71
N GLU A 831 19.27 39.26 29.83
CA GLU A 831 19.45 38.00 29.10
C GLU A 831 18.25 37.74 28.18
N LEU A 832 18.49 37.23 26.97
CA LEU A 832 17.48 36.70 26.06
C LEU A 832 17.65 35.19 25.89
N LYS A 833 16.68 34.42 26.35
CA LYS A 833 16.57 32.97 26.17
C LYS A 833 15.69 32.65 24.98
N VAL A 834 16.25 32.02 23.96
CA VAL A 834 15.55 31.65 22.73
C VAL A 834 15.40 30.14 22.67
N VAL A 835 14.15 29.68 22.61
CA VAL A 835 13.85 28.26 22.46
C VAL A 835 13.98 27.83 21.00
N ASP A 836 14.89 26.90 20.73
CA ASP A 836 15.06 26.21 19.45
C ASP A 836 14.51 24.78 19.55
N ASN A 837 13.34 24.57 18.98
CA ASN A 837 12.63 23.28 19.00
C ASN A 837 13.37 22.17 18.22
N LEU A 838 14.31 22.52 17.33
CA LEU A 838 15.07 21.53 16.55
C LEU A 838 16.21 20.89 17.36
N LEU A 839 16.64 21.52 18.46
CA LEU A 839 17.72 21.01 19.31
C LEU A 839 17.41 19.63 19.89
N ASN A 840 16.17 19.38 20.30
CA ASN A 840 15.74 18.08 20.80
C ASN A 840 15.80 16.97 19.73
N MET A 841 15.81 17.35 18.46
CA MET A 841 15.93 16.43 17.32
C MET A 841 17.39 16.28 16.85
N GLY A 842 18.35 16.88 17.56
CA GLY A 842 19.77 16.86 17.19
C GLY A 842 20.15 17.84 16.08
N PHE A 843 19.23 18.72 15.67
CA PHE A 843 19.45 19.76 14.67
C PHE A 843 19.53 21.14 15.35
N ARG A 844 20.05 22.16 14.65
CA ARG A 844 20.04 23.54 15.14
C ARG A 844 19.43 24.43 14.08
N SER A 845 18.41 25.23 14.42
CA SER A 845 17.94 26.29 13.53
C SER A 845 18.85 27.51 13.63
N PHE A 846 19.40 27.77 14.82
CA PHE A 846 20.31 28.89 15.04
C PHE A 846 21.79 28.45 15.10
N ASN A 847 22.63 29.10 14.29
CA ASN A 847 24.08 29.09 14.45
C ASN A 847 24.51 29.98 15.63
N ARG A 848 25.74 29.74 16.17
CA ARG A 848 26.40 30.52 17.24
C ARG A 848 26.34 32.05 17.10
N HIS A 849 26.19 32.58 15.88
CA HIS A 849 26.22 34.02 15.60
C HIS A 849 24.90 34.55 14.97
N SER A 850 23.80 33.81 15.09
CA SER A 850 22.54 34.16 14.39
C SER A 850 21.80 35.34 15.02
N ILE A 851 21.97 35.54 16.33
CA ILE A 851 21.35 36.62 17.07
C ILE A 851 22.48 37.51 17.60
N LYS A 852 22.58 38.72 17.06
CA LYS A 852 23.59 39.71 17.43
C LYS A 852 22.92 40.89 18.13
N ILE A 853 22.95 40.85 19.46
CA ILE A 853 22.39 41.90 20.32
C ILE A 853 23.42 42.26 21.40
N PRO A 854 23.31 43.44 22.04
CA PRO A 854 24.26 43.85 23.07
C PRO A 854 24.20 43.00 24.35
N GLY A 855 23.01 42.52 24.73
CA GLY A 855 22.81 41.66 25.92
C GLY A 855 23.23 40.19 25.71
N THR A 856 23.09 39.39 26.75
CA THR A 856 23.45 37.96 26.71
C THR A 856 22.36 37.16 26.00
N VAL A 857 22.74 36.24 25.09
CA VAL A 857 21.79 35.35 24.40
C VAL A 857 22.09 33.89 24.72
N SER A 858 21.05 33.18 25.15
CA SER A 858 21.09 31.74 25.43
C SER A 858 20.12 31.03 24.50
N ILE A 859 20.62 30.19 23.59
CA ILE A 859 19.77 29.32 22.76
C ILE A 859 19.60 27.99 23.52
N ILE A 860 18.36 27.66 23.85
CA ILE A 860 18.01 26.50 24.69
C ILE A 860 17.09 25.55 23.92
N PRO A 861 17.09 24.25 24.26
CA PRO A 861 16.18 23.29 23.63
C PRO A 861 14.71 23.57 23.93
N GLY A 862 13.83 23.09 23.05
CA GLY A 862 12.39 23.01 23.29
C GLY A 862 12.07 22.37 24.65
N TYR A 863 11.17 22.96 25.42
CA TYR A 863 10.68 22.31 26.64
C TYR A 863 9.58 21.29 26.31
N THR A 864 9.43 20.29 27.16
CA THR A 864 8.29 19.37 27.17
C THR A 864 7.35 19.80 28.29
N GLN A 865 6.18 19.14 28.39
CA GLN A 865 5.32 19.32 29.57
C GLN A 865 6.15 19.12 30.86
N ALA A 866 6.96 18.06 30.95
CA ALA A 866 7.77 17.78 32.14
C ALA A 866 8.86 18.84 32.46
N THR A 867 9.38 19.56 31.47
CA THR A 867 10.46 20.55 31.67
C THR A 867 10.00 22.01 31.58
N MET A 868 8.71 22.24 31.36
CA MET A 868 8.09 23.55 31.19
C MET A 868 8.36 24.49 32.38
N ASP A 869 8.19 24.00 33.61
CA ASP A 869 8.42 24.77 34.83
C ASP A 869 9.88 25.22 34.97
N ALA A 870 10.83 24.39 34.57
CA ALA A 870 12.25 24.73 34.60
C ALA A 870 12.57 25.89 33.62
N PHE A 871 11.92 25.91 32.46
CA PHE A 871 12.05 27.02 31.52
C PHE A 871 11.44 28.32 32.07
N PHE A 872 10.16 28.29 32.45
CA PHE A 872 9.43 29.48 32.88
C PHE A 872 9.95 30.05 34.20
N SER A 873 10.45 29.20 35.13
CA SER A 873 11.11 29.68 36.35
C SER A 873 12.40 30.46 36.07
N GLY A 874 13.01 30.22 34.89
CA GLY A 874 14.24 30.85 34.44
C GLY A 874 14.05 32.10 33.59
N ILE A 875 12.81 32.59 33.39
CA ILE A 875 12.52 33.84 32.68
C ILE A 875 11.61 34.74 33.50
N ASP A 876 11.70 36.04 33.27
CA ASP A 876 10.90 37.05 33.95
C ASP A 876 9.81 37.61 33.04
N VAL A 877 10.11 37.69 31.74
CA VAL A 877 9.25 38.23 30.69
C VAL A 877 9.20 37.26 29.50
N LEU A 878 8.02 36.89 29.04
CA LEU A 878 7.81 36.18 27.78
C LEU A 878 7.57 37.19 26.64
N LEU A 879 8.31 37.04 25.55
CA LEU A 879 8.08 37.75 24.30
C LEU A 879 7.23 36.87 23.38
N PHE A 880 6.06 37.39 22.98
CA PHE A 880 5.16 36.77 22.02
C PHE A 880 4.78 37.73 20.87
N PRO A 881 5.74 38.27 20.10
CA PRO A 881 5.49 39.26 19.06
C PRO A 881 5.09 38.59 17.72
N THR A 882 4.16 37.64 17.76
CA THR A 882 3.72 36.90 16.57
C THR A 882 3.19 37.86 15.48
N GLN A 883 3.39 37.47 14.22
CA GLN A 883 3.07 38.25 13.01
C GLN A 883 1.88 37.66 12.24
N CYS A 884 1.16 36.72 12.85
CA CYS A 884 -0.09 36.16 12.35
C CYS A 884 -1.22 36.34 13.37
N LYS A 885 -2.46 36.06 12.96
CA LYS A 885 -3.57 35.89 13.91
C LYS A 885 -3.47 34.50 14.53
N GLU A 886 -3.58 34.44 15.84
CA GLU A 886 -3.53 33.22 16.64
C GLU A 886 -4.90 32.97 17.24
N THR A 887 -5.36 31.71 17.17
CA THR A 887 -6.65 31.29 17.72
C THR A 887 -6.64 31.21 19.25
N PHE A 888 -5.47 31.05 19.89
CA PHE A 888 -5.39 30.96 21.35
C PHE A 888 -4.07 31.47 21.91
N GLY A 889 -2.95 30.76 21.71
CA GLY A 889 -1.66 31.10 22.33
C GLY A 889 -1.44 30.42 23.69
N LEU A 890 -1.02 29.16 23.66
CA LEU A 890 -0.73 28.36 24.87
C LEU A 890 0.42 28.96 25.68
N ALA A 891 1.54 29.29 25.04
CA ALA A 891 2.74 29.82 25.71
C ALA A 891 2.47 31.09 26.53
N VAL A 892 1.54 31.94 26.08
CA VAL A 892 1.10 33.13 26.81
C VAL A 892 0.49 32.73 28.16
N ARG A 893 -0.45 31.79 28.16
CA ARG A 893 -1.14 31.35 29.38
C ARG A 893 -0.25 30.50 30.28
N GLU A 894 0.64 29.69 29.68
CA GLU A 894 1.68 28.96 30.40
C GLU A 894 2.63 29.90 31.16
N ALA A 895 2.93 31.08 30.60
CA ALA A 895 3.67 32.16 31.27
C ALA A 895 2.83 32.85 32.35
N LEU A 896 1.60 33.25 32.04
CA LEU A 896 0.71 33.99 32.95
C LEU A 896 0.43 33.20 34.23
N VAL A 897 0.20 31.88 34.14
CA VAL A 897 -0.05 31.03 35.33
C VAL A 897 1.22 30.85 36.20
N ARG A 898 2.40 31.17 35.65
CA ARG A 898 3.73 31.01 36.26
C ARG A 898 4.36 32.32 36.69
N ASP A 899 3.54 33.37 36.85
CA ASP A 899 3.97 34.71 37.28
C ASP A 899 5.03 35.34 36.35
N VAL A 900 4.97 35.05 35.05
CA VAL A 900 5.82 35.63 34.01
C VAL A 900 5.05 36.73 33.28
N TRP A 901 5.63 37.92 33.20
CA TRP A 901 5.03 39.03 32.45
C TRP A 901 5.05 38.72 30.96
N VAL A 902 3.99 39.07 30.21
CA VAL A 902 3.93 38.78 28.77
C VAL A 902 3.91 40.07 27.95
N ILE A 903 4.82 40.22 26.99
CA ILE A 903 4.67 41.17 25.89
C ILE A 903 4.09 40.42 24.69
N SER A 904 2.86 40.72 24.29
CA SER A 904 2.15 39.99 23.23
C SER A 904 1.66 40.93 22.14
N THR A 905 1.74 40.50 20.90
CA THR A 905 1.04 41.18 19.81
C THR A 905 -0.48 41.07 19.98
N HIS A 906 -1.24 42.08 19.56
CA HIS A 906 -2.71 42.05 19.43
C HIS A 906 -3.17 41.14 18.27
N SER A 907 -2.86 39.85 18.40
CA SER A 907 -3.00 38.81 17.38
C SER A 907 -4.27 37.96 17.52
N GLY A 908 -5.30 38.40 18.26
CA GLY A 908 -6.55 37.64 18.42
C GLY A 908 -6.59 36.94 19.78
N GLY A 909 -6.71 35.62 19.81
CA GLY A 909 -6.94 34.86 21.06
C GLY A 909 -5.82 34.97 22.11
N THR A 910 -4.63 35.43 21.71
CA THR A 910 -3.44 35.57 22.56
C THR A 910 -3.56 36.64 23.63
N VAL A 911 -4.47 37.59 23.48
CA VAL A 911 -4.61 38.71 24.42
C VAL A 911 -5.80 38.58 25.35
N GLU A 912 -6.66 37.57 25.20
CA GLU A 912 -7.91 37.46 25.96
C GLU A 912 -7.71 37.35 27.48
N ASP A 913 -6.56 36.82 27.93
CA ASP A 913 -6.20 36.71 29.35
C ASP A 913 -5.09 37.70 29.77
N ILE A 914 -4.72 38.62 28.87
CA ILE A 914 -3.78 39.71 29.16
C ILE A 914 -4.59 40.96 29.52
N ILE A 915 -4.31 41.50 30.69
CA ILE A 915 -4.82 42.79 31.16
C ILE A 915 -3.65 43.79 31.09
N GLU A 916 -3.79 44.76 30.19
CA GLU A 916 -2.75 45.76 29.90
C GLU A 916 -2.25 46.45 31.17
N GLY A 917 -0.93 46.43 31.36
CA GLY A 917 -0.27 47.07 32.50
C GLY A 917 -0.40 46.33 33.84
N VAL A 918 -1.13 45.21 33.88
CA VAL A 918 -1.33 44.39 35.10
C VAL A 918 -0.54 43.09 35.06
N ASN A 919 -0.69 42.29 34.00
CA ASN A 919 0.03 41.01 33.83
C ASN A 919 0.74 40.89 32.47
N GLY A 920 0.61 41.91 31.62
CA GLY A 920 1.28 41.95 30.32
C GLY A 920 1.19 43.32 29.65
N THR A 921 1.80 43.38 28.47
CA THR A 921 1.82 44.53 27.57
C THR A 921 1.40 44.07 26.18
N ILE A 922 0.42 44.74 25.60
CA ILE A 922 -0.15 44.45 24.29
C ILE A 922 0.44 45.45 23.28
N ILE A 923 1.11 44.92 22.26
CA ILE A 923 1.63 45.72 21.15
C ILE A 923 0.81 45.51 19.87
N PRO A 924 0.76 46.49 18.95
CA PRO A 924 0.05 46.33 17.68
C PRO A 924 0.59 45.15 16.84
N LEU A 925 -0.28 44.53 16.03
CA LEU A 925 0.13 43.57 15.00
C LEU A 925 0.87 44.30 13.88
N SER A 926 2.19 44.45 14.07
CA SER A 926 3.09 45.16 13.19
C SER A 926 4.45 44.49 13.13
N GLY A 927 5.08 44.57 11.96
CA GLY A 927 6.48 44.19 11.76
C GLY A 927 7.47 45.30 12.15
N ASP A 928 6.96 46.47 12.56
CA ASP A 928 7.74 47.58 13.07
C ASP A 928 8.28 47.26 14.47
N GLU A 929 9.61 47.11 14.58
CA GLU A 929 10.24 46.75 15.85
C GLU A 929 10.16 47.85 16.92
N THR A 930 9.79 49.09 16.57
CA THR A 930 9.74 50.19 17.53
C THR A 930 8.75 49.94 18.66
N TYR A 931 7.59 49.35 18.37
CA TYR A 931 6.60 48.99 19.39
C TYR A 931 7.15 47.97 20.39
N LEU A 932 7.82 46.92 19.90
CA LEU A 932 8.45 45.92 20.76
C LEU A 932 9.63 46.52 21.54
N ARG A 933 10.45 47.36 20.90
CA ARG A 933 11.58 48.03 21.55
C ARG A 933 11.12 48.93 22.69
N GLN A 934 10.05 49.71 22.50
CA GLN A 934 9.49 50.56 23.55
C GLN A 934 9.01 49.74 24.75
N ALA A 935 8.31 48.62 24.52
CA ALA A 935 7.89 47.72 25.59
C ALA A 935 9.09 47.11 26.33
N ILE A 936 10.13 46.70 25.62
CA ILE A 936 11.37 46.18 26.21
C ILE A 936 12.07 47.27 27.05
N VAL A 937 12.19 48.50 26.53
CA VAL A 937 12.81 49.62 27.25
C VAL A 937 12.06 49.92 28.55
N ALA A 938 10.71 49.98 28.51
CA ALA A 938 9.90 50.20 29.70
C ALA A 938 10.13 49.14 30.79
N ILE A 939 10.37 47.88 30.39
CA ILE A 939 10.73 46.80 31.32
C ILE A 939 12.14 47.00 31.89
N LEU A 940 13.08 47.38 31.05
CA LEU A 940 14.48 47.58 31.43
C LEU A 940 14.68 48.81 32.35
N ASP A 941 13.77 49.78 32.30
CA ASP A 941 13.78 50.97 33.16
C ASP A 941 13.24 50.68 34.58
N ASP A 942 12.46 49.61 34.76
CA ASP A 942 11.94 49.15 36.06
C ASP A 942 12.08 47.63 36.26
N GLN A 943 13.31 47.12 36.07
CA GLN A 943 13.58 45.68 36.20
C GLN A 943 13.11 45.06 37.53
N PRO A 944 13.25 45.70 38.71
CA PRO A 944 12.82 45.11 39.97
C PRO A 944 11.32 44.80 40.02
N ARG A 945 10.48 45.63 39.40
CA ARG A 945 9.03 45.39 39.29
C ARG A 945 8.73 44.11 38.52
N PHE A 946 9.33 43.94 37.34
CA PHE A 946 9.04 42.79 36.46
C PHE A 946 9.70 41.49 36.96
N ALA A 947 10.88 41.58 37.57
CA ALA A 947 11.53 40.42 38.21
C ALA A 947 10.73 39.86 39.39
N ARG A 948 10.03 40.73 40.14
CA ARG A 948 9.19 40.36 41.30
C ARG A 948 7.70 40.21 40.95
N HIS A 949 7.34 40.26 39.66
CA HIS A 949 5.96 40.18 39.22
C HIS A 949 5.26 38.93 39.76
N ARG A 950 3.98 39.11 40.11
CA ARG A 950 3.02 38.05 40.44
C ARG A 950 1.74 38.37 39.69
N ASN A 951 1.17 37.39 39.01
CA ASN A 951 -0.07 37.57 38.25
C ASN A 951 -1.26 37.38 39.20
N PRO A 952 -2.06 38.42 39.46
CA PRO A 952 -3.22 38.31 40.35
C PRO A 952 -4.37 37.50 39.75
N PHE A 953 -4.36 37.22 38.44
CA PHE A 953 -5.43 36.50 37.73
C PHE A 953 -5.04 35.10 37.29
N LYS A 954 -4.00 34.51 37.88
CA LYS A 954 -3.52 33.16 37.51
C LYS A 954 -4.58 32.07 37.69
N ASP A 955 -5.47 32.22 38.67
CA ASP A 955 -6.54 31.24 38.95
C ASP A 955 -7.66 31.27 37.91
N ASN A 956 -7.72 32.30 37.06
CA ASN A 956 -8.67 32.38 35.93
C ASN A 956 -8.14 31.66 34.67
N ILE A 957 -6.88 31.22 34.67
CA ILE A 957 -6.28 30.54 33.53
C ILE A 957 -6.75 29.09 33.53
N ILE A 958 -7.46 28.71 32.47
CA ILE A 958 -8.02 27.37 32.27
C ILE A 958 -6.90 26.33 32.24
N VAL A 959 -6.97 25.32 33.09
CA VAL A 959 -6.08 24.14 33.03
C VAL A 959 -6.75 23.00 32.26
N PHE A 960 -5.98 21.99 31.86
CA PHE A 960 -6.52 20.88 31.06
C PHE A 960 -7.70 20.15 31.74
N SER A 961 -7.73 20.04 33.07
CA SER A 961 -8.85 19.41 33.79
C SER A 961 -10.15 20.20 33.69
N ASP A 962 -10.06 21.52 33.70
CA ASP A 962 -11.23 22.41 33.58
C ASP A 962 -11.80 22.30 32.16
N GLN A 963 -10.93 22.40 31.15
CA GLN A 963 -11.31 22.22 29.74
C GLN A 963 -11.99 20.87 29.51
N ALA A 964 -11.39 19.78 30.02
CA ALA A 964 -11.92 18.44 29.84
C ALA A 964 -13.28 18.26 30.54
N SER A 965 -13.47 18.88 31.71
CA SER A 965 -14.74 18.83 32.43
C SER A 965 -15.86 19.55 31.66
N GLU A 966 -15.57 20.73 31.12
CA GLU A 966 -16.51 21.47 30.27
C GLU A 966 -16.81 20.70 28.97
N LEU A 967 -15.78 20.12 28.34
CA LEU A 967 -15.90 19.32 27.13
C LEU A 967 -16.83 18.10 27.30
N LEU A 968 -16.74 17.42 28.45
CA LEU A 968 -17.64 16.30 28.77
C LEU A 968 -19.10 16.75 28.88
N GLY A 969 -19.36 17.97 29.38
CA GLY A 969 -20.69 18.56 29.39
C GLY A 969 -21.24 18.74 27.97
N PHE A 970 -20.44 19.31 27.06
CA PHE A 970 -20.83 19.46 25.66
C PHE A 970 -21.08 18.13 24.97
N TYR A 971 -20.32 17.07 25.28
CA TYR A 971 -20.61 15.74 24.74
C TYR A 971 -21.94 15.17 25.25
N ASP A 972 -22.24 15.36 26.54
CA ASP A 972 -23.50 14.91 27.12
C ASP A 972 -24.70 15.65 26.49
N GLU A 973 -24.57 16.95 26.21
CA GLU A 973 -25.57 17.76 25.51
C GLU A 973 -25.81 17.24 24.08
N VAL A 974 -24.76 17.12 23.27
CA VAL A 974 -24.85 16.65 21.88
C VAL A 974 -25.49 15.27 21.78
N LEU A 975 -25.12 14.35 22.67
CA LEU A 975 -25.72 13.01 22.70
C LEU A 975 -27.19 13.05 23.12
N SER A 976 -27.56 13.91 24.07
CA SER A 976 -28.95 14.04 24.52
C SER A 976 -29.85 14.58 23.41
N GLU A 977 -29.36 15.55 22.63
CA GLU A 977 -30.06 16.09 21.46
C GLU A 977 -30.19 15.05 20.34
N ALA A 978 -29.12 14.30 20.05
CA ALA A 978 -29.15 13.22 19.06
C ALA A 978 -30.14 12.11 19.44
N ASP A 979 -30.17 11.72 20.70
CA ASP A 979 -31.14 10.74 21.23
C ASP A 979 -32.59 11.26 21.15
N ALA A 980 -32.81 12.55 21.39
CA ALA A 980 -34.13 13.17 21.26
C ALA A 980 -34.59 13.20 19.79
N ALA A 981 -33.73 13.61 18.87
CA ALA A 981 -34.02 13.63 17.44
C ALA A 981 -34.31 12.23 16.88
N ALA A 982 -33.64 11.19 17.39
CA ALA A 982 -33.89 9.80 17.00
C ALA A 982 -35.23 9.24 17.52
N ARG A 983 -35.81 9.84 18.57
CA ARG A 983 -37.10 9.42 19.18
C ARG A 983 -38.32 10.11 18.59
N GLU A 984 -38.15 11.22 17.87
CA GLU A 984 -39.26 11.85 17.14
C GLU A 984 -39.63 11.01 15.91
N PRO A 985 -40.86 10.45 15.83
CA PRO A 985 -41.28 9.72 14.64
C PRO A 985 -41.36 10.70 13.47
N SER A 986 -40.63 10.42 12.39
CA SER A 986 -40.60 11.27 11.20
C SER A 986 -42.02 11.53 10.70
N ALA A 987 -42.49 12.78 10.83
CA ALA A 987 -43.78 13.23 10.31
C ALA A 987 -43.81 13.37 8.77
N LEU A 988 -43.05 12.54 8.06
CA LEU A 988 -42.99 12.47 6.59
C LEU A 988 -43.25 11.03 6.13
N GLY A 989 -44.43 10.55 6.52
CA GLY A 989 -44.96 9.23 6.14
C GLY A 989 -46.47 9.29 5.91
N SER A 990 -46.99 10.32 5.25
CA SER A 990 -48.34 10.32 4.67
C SER A 990 -48.52 11.44 3.65
N CYS A 991 -48.14 11.18 2.40
CA CYS A 991 -48.88 11.64 1.23
C CYS A 991 -48.77 10.54 0.18
N GLN A 992 -49.91 9.89 -0.09
CA GLN A 992 -50.17 9.08 -1.27
C GLN A 992 -50.18 9.97 -2.52
#